data_AF-A0A2S5UZN5-F1
#
_entry.id   AF-A0A2S5UZN5-F1
#
_cell.length_a   1.000
_cell.length_b   1.000
_cell.length_c   1.000
_cell.angle_alpha   90.00
_cell.angle_beta   90.00
_cell.angle_gamma   90.00
#
_symmetry.space_group_name_H-M   'P 1'
#
loop_
_entity.id
_entity.type
_entity.pdbx_description
1 polymer ?
#
loop_
_entity_poly.entity_id
_entity_poly.type
_entity_poly.pdbx_seq_one_letter_code
_entity_poly.pdbx_strand_id
1 'polypeptide(L)'
;MAVVRREQPARLDASRVDPLFDAEWYGASYPDVAASTMQGWLHFAVHGDAEGRAPGPGFDPSFYRRTYMPLEGENPLAYYSIHGRDEGHAPRRRDLSAAESAAKMREVLGSVRNPVLLVGNDAQRAGAPLLLLGVASRLRLQGWSPIFLLQRAGPLLKRFTSTGPTLIADEGWNLASMGSELPRWTPVLGNTGWGAQLVAELGVSSRALLLIHEMPAYLIEHNLIDALESAHTVVASMPSMQAGLAPALANGTHLRTIVPGLHPPQGTRAGDRMVRAKLRKEFGESSFVFLSAGYADHRKGFDLFLNAAELIAQREPSAVFVWLGEMSAWASALAVAAQKTGLRLCLPGFQVSPADWYAAADVYLLASRQDPGPTTVMDAACVGVPFVGLEADIGLRDIHEVVERTGEFVPNEAALARRALEVAGRETAQSRRARGAFGRGYRSFEAYVDDVIEVLGEVRGETMRLSPAQKVLARAQLATVGALHNPRLRGLLLRGFALPGLVRRRARRVLRSAPAPTPAPRRQRLASVAVVQGEAAGGSEATGSDRDSARLIRPGDRGWFAGTSLLSHAGSDLDLRIVRQAGLSPWPLVRDVEDAGARIQRMTQYDATRPPRWVRERSRPPRPRRAVTTGLPPRDAVWFAPAEPVKLARPVGVFVHAYYLDIAVVLAQRLAMLEHPMSVYVSTDTDEKAAQLREIFPEAIVRVFANRGTDVYPKIYGFAAEHADHDVVLHLHTKRSAHSSHLANWLPFLLDCLLPSVGGVNAILGAFASTPSLGMVSPSHFPSLGAATNWGPNRAIAEVLTWGRGWPNLPENGRLIFPAGSMFWARSNALEPLQRLEIPLAAFDDVYRPDGTVAHAVERLLGVSCEAAGLQQLVVGRSEGSGVIRLEDLRRQRAFRG
;
A
#
# COMPACT_ATOMS: atom_id res chain seq x y z
N MET A 1 -10.30 54.71 7.62
CA MET A 1 -11.60 54.00 7.51
C MET A 1 -11.34 52.57 7.04
N ALA A 2 -11.97 51.62 7.74
CA ALA A 2 -12.08 50.19 7.45
C ALA A 2 -10.79 49.35 7.34
N VAL A 3 -10.23 49.02 8.51
CA VAL A 3 -9.47 47.79 8.73
C VAL A 3 -10.43 46.61 8.56
N VAL A 4 -10.26 45.83 7.50
CA VAL A 4 -10.93 44.53 7.36
C VAL A 4 -10.29 43.58 8.37
N ARG A 5 -11.00 43.32 9.48
CA ARG A 5 -10.67 42.26 10.42
C ARG A 5 -10.65 40.94 9.65
N ARG A 6 -9.46 40.33 9.50
CA ARG A 6 -9.35 38.92 9.19
C ARG A 6 -9.99 38.16 10.35
N GLU A 7 -11.03 37.39 10.05
CA GLU A 7 -11.62 36.43 10.97
C GLU A 7 -10.50 35.55 11.55
N GLN A 8 -10.45 35.50 12.87
CA GLN A 8 -9.59 34.58 13.60
C GLN A 8 -9.96 33.14 13.19
N PRO A 9 -9.00 32.25 12.93
CA PRO A 9 -9.31 30.83 12.81
C PRO A 9 -9.98 30.39 14.12
N ALA A 10 -11.11 29.68 13.99
CA ALA A 10 -11.88 29.17 15.11
C ALA A 10 -10.94 28.50 16.12
N ARG A 11 -10.87 29.06 17.33
CA ARG A 11 -10.28 28.37 18.48
C ARG A 11 -11.10 27.11 18.71
N LEU A 12 -10.51 25.96 18.40
CA LEU A 12 -11.13 24.65 18.63
C LEU A 12 -11.02 24.31 20.11
N ASP A 13 -12.17 24.00 20.68
CA ASP A 13 -12.42 23.61 22.06
C ASP A 13 -11.83 22.21 22.35
N ALA A 14 -11.10 22.10 23.47
CA ALA A 14 -10.45 20.88 23.94
C ALA A 14 -11.43 19.82 24.51
N SER A 15 -12.74 20.07 24.47
CA SER A 15 -13.79 19.11 24.87
C SER A 15 -14.24 18.13 23.78
N ARG A 16 -13.79 18.28 22.53
CA ARG A 16 -14.31 17.50 21.39
C ARG A 16 -13.65 16.13 21.24
N VAL A 17 -14.11 15.17 22.04
CA VAL A 17 -14.29 13.80 21.55
C VAL A 17 -15.21 13.86 20.31
N ASP A 18 -15.09 12.94 19.33
CA ASP A 18 -15.98 12.94 18.16
C ASP A 18 -17.46 13.10 18.62
N PRO A 19 -18.32 13.90 17.94
CA PRO A 19 -19.73 14.07 18.34
C PRO A 19 -20.50 12.76 18.53
N LEU A 20 -20.00 11.66 17.98
CA LEU A 20 -20.58 10.32 18.09
C LEU A 20 -20.11 9.54 19.33
N PHE A 21 -19.07 10.00 20.03
CA PHE A 21 -18.69 9.47 21.34
C PHE A 21 -19.40 10.26 22.43
N ASP A 22 -20.29 9.60 23.16
CA ASP A 22 -21.06 10.18 24.24
C ASP A 22 -20.53 9.63 25.56
N ALA A 23 -19.70 10.40 26.27
CA ALA A 23 -19.02 9.94 27.47
C ALA A 23 -19.98 9.59 28.62
N GLU A 24 -21.08 10.33 28.75
CA GLU A 24 -22.09 10.10 29.78
C GLU A 24 -22.87 8.83 29.47
N TRP A 25 -23.33 8.69 28.23
CA TRP A 25 -24.00 7.48 27.77
C TRP A 25 -23.08 6.26 27.85
N TYR A 26 -21.80 6.40 27.48
CA TYR A 26 -20.84 5.30 27.49
C TYR A 26 -20.58 4.80 28.91
N GLY A 27 -20.37 5.71 29.87
CA GLY A 27 -20.22 5.36 31.28
C GLY A 27 -21.48 4.73 31.87
N ALA A 28 -22.66 5.25 31.54
CA ALA A 28 -23.94 4.67 31.97
C ALA A 28 -24.23 3.30 31.34
N SER A 29 -23.83 3.10 30.08
CA SER A 29 -24.07 1.86 29.32
C SER A 29 -23.06 0.76 29.66
N TYR A 30 -21.90 1.13 30.19
CA TYR A 30 -20.79 0.23 30.51
C TYR A 30 -20.31 0.43 31.96
N PRO A 31 -20.99 -0.17 32.95
CA PRO A 31 -20.71 0.03 34.38
C PRO A 31 -19.29 -0.35 34.81
N ASP A 32 -18.68 -1.32 34.15
CA ASP A 32 -17.29 -1.75 34.37
C ASP A 32 -16.27 -0.68 33.96
N VAL A 33 -16.59 0.14 32.96
CA VAL A 33 -15.77 1.29 32.55
C VAL A 33 -15.92 2.43 33.56
N ALA A 34 -17.14 2.67 34.04
CA ALA A 34 -17.41 3.68 35.07
C ALA A 34 -16.70 3.38 36.40
N ALA A 35 -16.46 2.10 36.69
CA ALA A 35 -15.68 1.65 37.86
C ALA A 35 -14.15 1.72 37.64
N SER A 36 -13.69 1.96 36.40
CA SER A 36 -12.26 2.04 36.08
C SER A 36 -11.68 3.44 36.35
N THR A 37 -10.36 3.55 36.51
CA THR A 37 -9.64 4.84 36.56
C THR A 37 -9.40 5.44 35.17
N MET A 38 -9.85 4.77 34.11
CA MET A 38 -9.63 5.17 32.72
C MET A 38 -10.79 6.06 32.25
N GLN A 39 -10.48 7.16 31.56
CA GLN A 39 -11.51 8.00 30.94
C GLN A 39 -12.26 7.21 29.86
N GLY A 40 -13.59 7.35 29.77
CA GLY A 40 -14.43 6.52 28.90
C GLY A 40 -14.02 6.50 27.43
N TRP A 41 -13.60 7.66 26.88
CA TRP A 41 -13.13 7.75 25.49
C TRP A 41 -11.82 6.98 25.27
N LEU A 42 -10.93 7.00 26.27
CA LEU A 42 -9.66 6.28 26.24
C LEU A 42 -9.90 4.77 26.38
N HIS A 43 -10.84 4.37 27.23
CA HIS A 43 -11.26 2.97 27.31
C HIS A 43 -11.82 2.50 25.97
N PHE A 44 -12.70 3.27 25.34
CA PHE A 44 -13.23 2.90 24.02
C PHE A 44 -12.12 2.73 22.97
N ALA A 45 -11.16 3.65 22.95
CA ALA A 45 -10.03 3.64 22.03
C ALA A 45 -9.12 2.42 22.17
N VAL A 46 -8.87 1.99 23.42
CA VAL A 46 -7.91 0.92 23.73
C VAL A 46 -8.58 -0.46 23.79
N HIS A 47 -9.83 -0.52 24.26
CA HIS A 47 -10.53 -1.77 24.56
C HIS A 47 -11.93 -1.85 23.93
N GLY A 48 -12.73 -0.80 24.12
CA GLY A 48 -14.17 -0.86 23.84
C GLY A 48 -14.53 -1.21 22.40
N ASP A 49 -13.76 -0.73 21.42
CA ASP A 49 -14.00 -1.08 20.02
C ASP A 49 -13.74 -2.56 19.70
N ALA A 50 -12.64 -3.13 20.20
CA ALA A 50 -12.33 -4.55 20.05
C ALA A 50 -13.38 -5.44 20.73
N GLU A 51 -13.98 -4.93 21.81
CA GLU A 51 -15.08 -5.57 22.53
C GLU A 51 -16.45 -5.34 21.87
N GLY A 52 -16.51 -4.59 20.76
CA GLY A 52 -17.75 -4.30 20.03
C GLY A 52 -18.69 -3.31 20.72
N ARG A 53 -18.22 -2.56 21.72
CA ARG A 53 -19.01 -1.57 22.46
C ARG A 53 -19.30 -0.36 21.59
N ALA A 54 -20.51 0.17 21.65
CA ALA A 54 -20.87 1.38 20.92
C ALA A 54 -20.27 2.61 21.63
N PRO A 55 -19.67 3.57 20.91
CA PRO A 55 -19.14 4.80 21.51
C PRO A 55 -20.24 5.76 21.99
N GLY A 56 -21.48 5.57 21.53
CA GLY A 56 -22.63 6.39 21.81
C GLY A 56 -23.85 5.91 21.03
N PRO A 57 -25.05 6.45 21.29
CA PRO A 57 -26.28 6.03 20.61
C PRO A 57 -26.29 6.38 19.10
N GLY A 58 -25.42 7.30 18.67
CA GLY A 58 -25.32 7.75 17.28
C GLY A 58 -24.54 6.82 16.36
N PHE A 59 -23.82 5.83 16.88
CA PHE A 59 -22.89 5.01 16.10
C PHE A 59 -22.94 3.54 16.51
N ASP A 60 -23.12 2.65 15.54
CA ASP A 60 -23.09 1.20 15.75
C ASP A 60 -21.82 0.63 15.08
N PRO A 61 -20.78 0.29 15.86
CA PRO A 61 -19.52 -0.22 15.33
C PRO A 61 -19.69 -1.58 14.66
N SER A 62 -20.63 -2.40 15.12
CA SER A 62 -20.88 -3.72 14.55
C SER A 62 -21.55 -3.61 13.19
N PHE A 63 -22.55 -2.74 13.06
CA PHE A 63 -23.13 -2.36 11.77
C PHE A 63 -22.05 -1.80 10.84
N TYR A 64 -21.32 -0.78 11.29
CA TYR A 64 -20.39 -0.06 10.43
C TYR A 64 -19.26 -0.97 9.91
N ARG A 65 -18.74 -1.85 10.78
CA ARG A 65 -17.74 -2.85 10.43
C ARG A 65 -18.25 -3.83 9.38
N ARG A 66 -19.48 -4.34 9.53
CA ARG A 66 -20.08 -5.26 8.55
C ARG A 66 -20.41 -4.58 7.23
N THR A 67 -20.87 -3.33 7.25
CA THR A 67 -21.45 -2.67 6.09
C THR A 67 -20.42 -1.92 5.25
N TYR A 68 -19.48 -1.18 5.86
CA TYR A 68 -18.60 -0.25 5.13
C TYR A 68 -17.12 -0.59 5.17
N MET A 69 -16.66 -1.30 6.19
CA MET A 69 -15.22 -1.51 6.39
C MET A 69 -14.66 -2.65 5.54
N PRO A 70 -13.37 -2.59 5.19
CA PRO A 70 -12.64 -3.78 4.75
C PRO A 70 -12.63 -4.84 5.86
N LEU A 71 -12.47 -6.11 5.48
CA LEU A 71 -12.39 -7.24 6.42
C LEU A 71 -11.28 -7.07 7.47
N GLU A 72 -10.23 -6.33 7.13
CA GLU A 72 -9.06 -6.05 7.98
C GLU A 72 -9.16 -4.72 8.75
N GLY A 73 -10.28 -4.00 8.64
CA GLY A 73 -10.44 -2.72 9.31
C GLY A 73 -10.60 -2.89 10.83
N GLU A 74 -9.71 -2.27 11.61
CA GLU A 74 -9.69 -2.46 13.06
C GLU A 74 -10.73 -1.57 13.77
N ASN A 75 -10.70 -0.25 13.53
CA ASN A 75 -11.55 0.72 14.25
C ASN A 75 -12.65 1.38 13.40
N PRO A 76 -13.94 1.06 13.62
CA PRO A 76 -15.06 1.59 12.86
C PRO A 76 -15.33 3.07 13.09
N LEU A 77 -15.20 3.56 14.32
CA LEU A 77 -15.47 4.98 14.60
C LEU A 77 -14.42 5.86 13.94
N ALA A 78 -13.14 5.50 14.06
CA ALA A 78 -12.04 6.20 13.39
C ALA A 78 -12.21 6.14 11.87
N TYR A 79 -12.52 4.97 11.31
CA TYR A 79 -12.76 4.83 9.87
C TYR A 79 -13.92 5.69 9.39
N TYR A 80 -15.02 5.74 10.15
CA TYR A 80 -16.14 6.62 9.85
C TYR A 80 -15.73 8.09 9.86
N SER A 81 -15.02 8.54 10.90
CA SER A 81 -14.68 9.95 11.02
C SER A 81 -13.62 10.40 10.02
N ILE A 82 -12.70 9.52 9.58
CA ILE A 82 -11.66 9.82 8.57
C ILE A 82 -12.20 9.71 7.14
N HIS A 83 -13.05 8.72 6.86
CA HIS A 83 -13.53 8.41 5.51
C HIS A 83 -15.05 8.49 5.39
N GLY A 84 -15.76 7.77 6.26
CA GLY A 84 -17.19 7.53 6.13
C GLY A 84 -18.06 8.78 6.12
N ARG A 85 -17.76 9.77 6.96
CA ARG A 85 -18.55 11.00 7.08
C ARG A 85 -18.55 11.79 5.78
N ASP A 86 -17.38 11.98 5.18
CA ASP A 86 -17.22 12.71 3.91
C ASP A 86 -17.74 11.89 2.71
N GLU A 87 -17.71 10.55 2.82
CA GLU A 87 -18.26 9.62 1.82
C GLU A 87 -19.77 9.42 1.96
N GLY A 88 -20.40 9.99 2.98
CA GLY A 88 -21.84 9.92 3.23
C GLY A 88 -22.34 8.57 3.77
N HIS A 89 -21.45 7.75 4.33
CA HIS A 89 -21.81 6.47 4.95
C HIS A 89 -22.71 6.68 6.17
N ALA A 90 -23.62 5.73 6.42
CA ALA A 90 -24.44 5.75 7.62
C ALA A 90 -23.62 5.34 8.86
N PRO A 91 -23.71 6.05 10.00
CA PRO A 91 -23.00 5.67 11.23
C PRO A 91 -23.67 4.49 11.97
N ARG A 92 -24.94 4.20 11.66
CA ARG A 92 -25.71 3.09 12.22
C ARG A 92 -26.82 2.67 11.24
N ARG A 93 -27.33 1.45 11.40
CA ARG A 93 -28.48 0.98 10.64
C ARG A 93 -29.72 1.82 10.95
N ARG A 94 -30.48 2.15 9.91
CA ARG A 94 -31.82 2.74 9.99
C ARG A 94 -32.77 1.90 9.16
N ASP A 95 -33.79 1.32 9.75
CA ASP A 95 -34.81 0.64 8.96
C ASP A 95 -35.65 1.71 8.22
N LEU A 96 -35.44 1.81 6.91
CA LEU A 96 -36.03 2.82 6.05
C LEU A 96 -37.43 2.39 5.64
N SER A 97 -38.37 3.34 5.63
CA SER A 97 -39.75 3.04 5.26
C SER A 97 -39.87 2.62 3.79
N ALA A 98 -40.96 1.93 3.46
CA ALA A 98 -41.30 1.58 2.08
C ALA A 98 -41.40 2.84 1.18
N ALA A 99 -41.93 3.95 1.71
CA ALA A 99 -42.03 5.21 0.98
C ALA A 99 -40.65 5.83 0.67
N GLU A 100 -39.74 5.87 1.65
CA GLU A 100 -38.36 6.36 1.45
C GLU A 100 -37.60 5.50 0.43
N SER A 101 -37.73 4.18 0.55
CA SER A 101 -37.05 3.21 -0.31
C SER A 101 -37.55 3.29 -1.76
N ALA A 102 -38.87 3.36 -1.96
CA ALA A 102 -39.48 3.57 -3.28
C ALA A 102 -39.08 4.93 -3.88
N ALA A 103 -39.07 6.00 -3.08
CA ALA A 103 -38.64 7.32 -3.54
C ALA A 103 -37.17 7.31 -3.99
N LYS A 104 -36.29 6.64 -3.24
CA LYS A 104 -34.89 6.50 -3.61
C LYS A 104 -34.73 5.74 -4.92
N MET A 105 -35.49 4.66 -5.12
CA MET A 105 -35.42 3.90 -6.36
C MET A 105 -35.89 4.71 -7.57
N ARG A 106 -36.96 5.52 -7.43
CA ARG A 106 -37.39 6.46 -8.47
C ARG A 106 -36.33 7.51 -8.80
N GLU A 107 -35.66 8.05 -7.80
CA GLU A 107 -34.55 9.00 -7.98
C GLU A 107 -33.42 8.35 -8.81
N VAL A 108 -33.01 7.14 -8.43
CA VAL A 108 -31.97 6.38 -9.14
C VAL A 108 -32.38 6.10 -10.58
N LEU A 109 -33.61 5.62 -10.82
CA LEU A 109 -34.14 5.35 -12.15
C LEU A 109 -34.21 6.61 -13.02
N GLY A 110 -34.59 7.76 -12.44
CA GLY A 110 -34.60 9.06 -13.13
C GLY A 110 -33.21 9.58 -13.51
N SER A 111 -32.15 9.04 -12.91
CA SER A 111 -30.76 9.41 -13.23
C SER A 111 -30.17 8.65 -14.43
N VAL A 112 -30.85 7.61 -14.92
CA VAL A 112 -30.38 6.72 -15.99
C VAL A 112 -31.41 6.58 -17.12
N ARG A 113 -30.99 6.13 -18.31
CA ARG A 113 -31.89 6.02 -19.49
C ARG A 113 -32.29 4.58 -19.82
N ASN A 114 -31.36 3.63 -19.72
CA ASN A 114 -31.57 2.22 -20.02
C ASN A 114 -31.09 1.37 -18.82
N PRO A 115 -31.83 1.38 -17.70
CA PRO A 115 -31.42 0.69 -16.48
C PRO A 115 -31.24 -0.81 -16.72
N VAL A 116 -30.20 -1.36 -16.09
CA VAL A 116 -30.03 -2.79 -15.83
C VAL A 116 -29.65 -2.92 -14.37
N LEU A 117 -30.39 -3.72 -13.60
CA LEU A 117 -30.11 -3.92 -12.19
C LEU A 117 -29.14 -5.09 -12.04
N LEU A 118 -28.01 -4.82 -11.39
CA LEU A 118 -26.95 -5.77 -11.08
C LEU A 118 -26.91 -5.96 -9.57
N VAL A 119 -27.22 -7.16 -9.10
CA VAL A 119 -27.30 -7.49 -7.68
C VAL A 119 -26.09 -8.33 -7.29
N GLY A 120 -25.44 -8.00 -6.16
CA GLY A 120 -24.27 -8.73 -5.67
C GLY A 120 -24.15 -8.72 -4.16
N ASN A 121 -23.24 -9.53 -3.62
CA ASN A 121 -23.05 -9.61 -2.17
C ASN A 121 -22.31 -8.40 -1.61
N ASP A 122 -21.16 -8.03 -2.16
CA ASP A 122 -20.37 -6.94 -1.59
C ASP A 122 -19.46 -6.25 -2.62
N ALA A 123 -18.75 -5.22 -2.17
CA ALA A 123 -17.72 -4.54 -2.94
C ALA A 123 -16.30 -4.93 -2.48
N GLN A 124 -16.07 -6.19 -2.09
CA GLN A 124 -14.75 -6.67 -1.69
C GLN A 124 -13.84 -6.94 -2.89
N ARG A 125 -12.52 -7.04 -2.68
CA ARG A 125 -11.52 -7.34 -3.72
C ARG A 125 -11.49 -8.84 -4.08
N ALA A 126 -12.65 -9.40 -4.40
CA ALA A 126 -12.84 -10.81 -4.69
C ALA A 126 -13.33 -11.06 -6.12
N GLY A 127 -13.28 -12.33 -6.55
CA GLY A 127 -13.65 -12.74 -7.92
C GLY A 127 -15.07 -12.34 -8.32
N ALA A 128 -16.06 -12.57 -7.45
CA ALA A 128 -17.47 -12.29 -7.76
C ALA A 128 -17.77 -10.78 -7.93
N PRO A 129 -17.33 -9.86 -7.04
CA PRO A 129 -17.48 -8.42 -7.29
C PRO A 129 -16.74 -7.92 -8.54
N LEU A 130 -15.54 -8.46 -8.83
CA LEU A 130 -14.78 -8.11 -10.03
C LEU A 130 -15.48 -8.57 -11.32
N LEU A 131 -16.08 -9.76 -11.31
CA LEU A 131 -16.91 -10.28 -12.39
C LEU A 131 -18.11 -9.35 -12.65
N LEU A 132 -18.82 -8.95 -11.60
CA LEU A 132 -19.97 -8.06 -11.70
C LEU A 132 -19.60 -6.69 -12.32
N LEU A 133 -18.45 -6.12 -11.92
CA LEU A 133 -17.91 -4.90 -12.52
C LEU A 133 -17.51 -5.08 -13.99
N GLY A 134 -16.96 -6.24 -14.35
CA GLY A 134 -16.63 -6.59 -15.73
C GLY A 134 -17.89 -6.66 -16.61
N VAL A 135 -18.92 -7.36 -16.13
CA VAL A 135 -20.25 -7.45 -16.78
C VAL A 135 -20.84 -6.05 -16.95
N ALA A 136 -20.83 -5.23 -15.89
CA ALA A 136 -21.31 -3.85 -15.93
C ALA A 136 -20.59 -3.00 -16.97
N SER A 137 -19.26 -3.12 -17.04
CA SER A 137 -18.42 -2.39 -18.00
C SER A 137 -18.79 -2.75 -19.45
N ARG A 138 -19.06 -4.02 -19.72
CA ARG A 138 -19.49 -4.49 -21.03
C ARG A 138 -20.91 -4.06 -21.37
N LEU A 139 -21.83 -4.12 -20.42
CA LEU A 139 -23.20 -3.61 -20.56
C LEU A 139 -23.22 -2.11 -20.92
N ARG A 140 -22.32 -1.30 -20.34
CA ARG A 140 -22.14 0.11 -20.72
C ARG A 140 -21.69 0.28 -22.16
N LEU A 141 -20.77 -0.56 -22.65
CA LEU A 141 -20.37 -0.57 -24.06
C LEU A 141 -21.53 -0.96 -25.00
N GLN A 142 -22.53 -1.65 -24.46
CA GLN A 142 -23.78 -1.99 -25.13
C GLN A 142 -24.92 -1.00 -24.80
N GLY A 143 -24.63 0.20 -24.30
CA GLY A 143 -25.62 1.27 -24.12
C GLY A 143 -26.59 1.09 -22.94
N TRP A 144 -26.36 0.10 -22.09
CA TRP A 144 -27.08 -0.08 -20.83
C TRP A 144 -26.46 0.76 -19.71
N SER A 145 -27.27 1.12 -18.72
CA SER A 145 -26.89 1.91 -17.56
C SER A 145 -27.00 1.03 -16.30
N PRO A 146 -25.88 0.46 -15.81
CA PRO A 146 -25.89 -0.36 -14.61
C PRO A 146 -26.37 0.42 -13.39
N ILE A 147 -27.25 -0.20 -12.63
CA ILE A 147 -27.60 0.14 -11.25
C ILE A 147 -27.12 -1.03 -10.39
N PHE A 148 -26.43 -0.76 -9.29
CA PHE A 148 -25.94 -1.79 -8.40
C PHE A 148 -26.76 -1.83 -7.11
N LEU A 149 -27.18 -3.02 -6.71
CA LEU A 149 -27.64 -3.31 -5.36
C LEU A 149 -26.68 -4.33 -4.75
N LEU A 150 -25.92 -3.91 -3.74
CA LEU A 150 -24.97 -4.77 -3.03
C LEU A 150 -25.49 -5.02 -1.61
N GLN A 151 -25.28 -6.21 -1.02
CA GLN A 151 -25.60 -6.41 0.40
C GLN A 151 -24.78 -5.44 1.26
N ARG A 152 -23.47 -5.41 1.02
CA ARG A 152 -22.47 -4.66 1.79
C ARG A 152 -21.57 -3.83 0.86
N ALA A 153 -20.93 -2.80 1.41
CA ALA A 153 -19.89 -2.08 0.70
C ALA A 153 -18.54 -2.82 0.83
N GLY A 154 -17.45 -2.11 0.58
CA GLY A 154 -16.09 -2.65 0.60
C GLY A 154 -15.12 -1.80 -0.21
N PRO A 155 -13.83 -2.19 -0.29
CA PRO A 155 -12.78 -1.40 -0.93
C PRO A 155 -13.00 -1.06 -2.40
N LEU A 156 -13.88 -1.79 -3.12
CA LEU A 156 -14.24 -1.51 -4.50
C LEU A 156 -15.44 -0.57 -4.65
N LEU A 157 -16.05 -0.08 -3.56
CA LEU A 157 -17.29 0.73 -3.62
C LEU A 157 -17.15 1.94 -4.58
N LYS A 158 -16.02 2.66 -4.53
CA LYS A 158 -15.73 3.78 -5.45
C LYS A 158 -15.73 3.36 -6.93
N ARG A 159 -15.33 2.12 -7.22
CA ARG A 159 -15.33 1.57 -8.58
C ARG A 159 -16.74 1.20 -9.03
N PHE A 160 -17.59 0.72 -8.13
CA PHE A 160 -19.03 0.53 -8.39
C PHE A 160 -19.73 1.87 -8.63
N THR A 161 -19.58 2.84 -7.73
CA THR A 161 -20.24 4.16 -7.83
C THR A 161 -19.80 4.97 -9.04
N SER A 162 -18.54 4.85 -9.47
CA SER A 162 -18.07 5.44 -10.74
C SER A 162 -18.59 4.71 -11.99
N THR A 163 -19.02 3.46 -11.84
CA THR A 163 -19.59 2.66 -12.92
C THR A 163 -21.10 2.91 -13.08
N GLY A 164 -21.84 3.12 -11.99
CA GLY A 164 -23.27 3.42 -11.96
C GLY A 164 -23.80 3.69 -10.55
N PRO A 165 -25.06 4.15 -10.40
CA PRO A 165 -25.69 4.31 -9.09
C PRO A 165 -25.59 3.02 -8.28
N THR A 166 -25.20 3.12 -7.00
CA THR A 166 -24.96 1.96 -6.13
C THR A 166 -25.72 2.15 -4.83
N LEU A 167 -26.44 1.10 -4.41
CA LEU A 167 -27.24 1.02 -3.19
C LEU A 167 -26.71 -0.12 -2.33
N ILE A 168 -26.64 0.09 -1.02
CA ILE A 168 -26.15 -0.91 -0.06
C ILE A 168 -27.33 -1.40 0.79
N ALA A 169 -27.77 -2.64 0.60
CA ALA A 169 -28.98 -3.18 1.21
C ALA A 169 -28.95 -3.12 2.75
N ASP A 170 -27.79 -3.40 3.35
CA ASP A 170 -27.60 -3.40 4.80
C ASP A 170 -27.87 -2.03 5.46
N GLU A 171 -27.91 -0.94 4.69
CA GLU A 171 -28.32 0.40 5.19
C GLU A 171 -29.75 0.42 5.72
N GLY A 172 -30.56 -0.62 5.41
CA GLY A 172 -31.89 -0.84 5.96
C GLY A 172 -33.02 -0.54 4.96
N TRP A 173 -32.75 -0.63 3.66
CA TRP A 173 -33.74 -0.40 2.61
C TRP A 173 -34.84 -1.46 2.61
N ASN A 174 -36.08 -1.04 2.36
CA ASN A 174 -37.19 -1.96 2.10
C ASN A 174 -37.13 -2.43 0.64
N LEU A 175 -36.49 -3.57 0.38
CA LEU A 175 -36.24 -4.06 -0.98
C LEU A 175 -37.51 -4.33 -1.79
N ALA A 176 -38.57 -4.88 -1.18
CA ALA A 176 -39.83 -5.13 -1.87
C ALA A 176 -40.41 -3.85 -2.51
N SER A 177 -40.38 -2.73 -1.78
CA SER A 177 -40.84 -1.43 -2.30
C SER A 177 -39.90 -0.81 -3.34
N MET A 178 -38.59 -1.14 -3.31
CA MET A 178 -37.69 -0.74 -4.40
C MET A 178 -37.97 -1.54 -5.67
N GLY A 179 -38.23 -2.84 -5.50
CA GLY A 179 -38.56 -3.74 -6.59
C GLY A 179 -39.87 -3.39 -7.30
N SER A 180 -40.88 -2.89 -6.59
CA SER A 180 -42.14 -2.44 -7.19
C SER A 180 -41.99 -1.23 -8.12
N GLU A 181 -40.95 -0.41 -7.92
CA GLU A 181 -40.65 0.75 -8.77
C GLU A 181 -39.87 0.38 -10.03
N LEU A 182 -39.26 -0.81 -10.10
CA LEU A 182 -38.51 -1.25 -11.28
C LEU A 182 -39.45 -1.50 -12.45
N PRO A 183 -39.30 -0.76 -13.58
CA PRO A 183 -40.10 -1.01 -14.78
C PRO A 183 -40.03 -2.48 -15.18
N ARG A 184 -41.15 -3.09 -15.59
CA ARG A 184 -41.24 -4.54 -15.89
C ARG A 184 -40.19 -5.02 -16.89
N TRP A 185 -39.80 -4.14 -17.83
CA TRP A 185 -38.83 -4.42 -18.88
C TRP A 185 -37.36 -4.32 -18.41
N THR A 186 -37.09 -3.79 -17.21
CA THR A 186 -35.72 -3.64 -16.70
C THR A 186 -35.12 -5.02 -16.43
N PRO A 187 -34.01 -5.39 -17.08
CA PRO A 187 -33.32 -6.65 -16.82
C PRO A 187 -32.72 -6.65 -15.41
N VAL A 188 -32.77 -7.82 -14.76
CA VAL A 188 -32.19 -8.04 -13.44
C VAL A 188 -31.21 -9.19 -13.52
N LEU A 189 -29.96 -8.93 -13.12
CA LEU A 189 -28.91 -9.93 -13.05
C LEU A 189 -28.42 -10.03 -11.60
N GLY A 190 -28.71 -11.15 -10.95
CA GLY A 190 -28.12 -11.49 -9.66
C GLY A 190 -26.82 -12.25 -9.87
N ASN A 191 -25.84 -11.95 -9.03
CA ASN A 191 -24.54 -12.60 -9.04
C ASN A 191 -24.32 -13.21 -7.67
N THR A 192 -23.95 -14.50 -7.60
CA THR A 192 -23.83 -15.35 -6.40
C THR A 192 -25.15 -15.81 -5.80
N GLY A 193 -25.14 -16.88 -5.01
CA GLY A 193 -26.31 -17.38 -4.28
C GLY A 193 -26.79 -16.40 -3.21
N TRP A 194 -25.89 -15.65 -2.58
CA TRP A 194 -26.25 -14.56 -1.67
C TRP A 194 -26.97 -13.42 -2.40
N GLY A 195 -26.57 -13.12 -3.64
CA GLY A 195 -27.28 -12.18 -4.50
C GLY A 195 -28.71 -12.65 -4.84
N ALA A 196 -28.97 -13.96 -4.84
CA ALA A 196 -30.31 -14.51 -5.08
C ALA A 196 -31.30 -14.14 -3.97
N GLN A 197 -30.85 -14.05 -2.71
CA GLN A 197 -31.71 -13.62 -1.59
C GLN A 197 -32.20 -12.18 -1.80
N LEU A 198 -31.30 -11.27 -2.16
CA LEU A 198 -31.65 -9.89 -2.49
C LEU A 198 -32.62 -9.80 -3.68
N VAL A 199 -32.43 -10.63 -4.71
CA VAL A 199 -33.36 -10.71 -5.85
C VAL A 199 -34.74 -11.20 -5.43
N ALA A 200 -34.81 -12.19 -4.53
CA ALA A 200 -36.07 -12.70 -3.98
C ALA A 200 -36.79 -11.61 -3.16
N GLU A 201 -36.08 -10.89 -2.29
CA GLU A 201 -36.64 -9.79 -1.49
C GLU A 201 -37.13 -8.61 -2.33
N LEU A 202 -36.51 -8.36 -3.49
CA LEU A 202 -37.00 -7.36 -4.46
C LEU A 202 -38.33 -7.77 -5.11
N GLY A 203 -38.75 -9.04 -5.05
CA GLY A 203 -39.97 -9.52 -5.72
C GLY A 203 -39.91 -9.43 -7.25
N VAL A 204 -38.71 -9.50 -7.83
CA VAL A 204 -38.47 -9.44 -9.31
C VAL A 204 -37.96 -10.76 -9.90
N SER A 205 -37.95 -11.79 -9.07
CA SER A 205 -37.63 -13.20 -9.30
C SER A 205 -38.04 -13.74 -10.70
N SER A 206 -39.29 -13.54 -11.12
CA SER A 206 -39.84 -14.03 -12.41
C SER A 206 -39.20 -13.47 -13.70
N ARG A 207 -38.29 -12.51 -13.58
CA ARG A 207 -37.56 -11.88 -14.70
C ARG A 207 -36.06 -11.71 -14.42
N ALA A 208 -35.55 -12.42 -13.41
CA ALA A 208 -34.16 -12.37 -13.01
C ALA A 208 -33.35 -13.51 -13.62
N LEU A 209 -32.12 -13.18 -14.00
CA LEU A 209 -31.06 -14.14 -14.34
C LEU A 209 -30.08 -14.21 -13.17
N LEU A 210 -29.82 -15.40 -12.63
CA LEU A 210 -28.81 -15.60 -11.58
C LEU A 210 -27.55 -16.24 -12.15
N LEU A 211 -26.39 -15.65 -11.85
CA LEU A 211 -25.08 -16.23 -12.13
C LEU A 211 -24.54 -16.90 -10.88
N ILE A 212 -24.38 -18.23 -10.91
CA ILE A 212 -23.98 -19.04 -9.76
C ILE A 212 -22.55 -19.54 -9.95
N HIS A 213 -21.69 -19.15 -9.01
CA HIS A 213 -20.26 -19.42 -8.99
C HIS A 213 -19.85 -20.03 -7.64
N GLU A 214 -20.75 -20.78 -7.03
CA GLU A 214 -20.57 -21.51 -5.78
C GLU A 214 -20.96 -22.98 -5.98
N MET A 215 -20.29 -23.89 -5.28
CA MET A 215 -20.60 -25.32 -5.38
C MET A 215 -22.01 -25.62 -4.84
N PRO A 216 -22.73 -26.61 -5.40
CA PRO A 216 -24.07 -26.99 -4.92
C PRO A 216 -24.10 -27.32 -3.42
N ALA A 217 -23.08 -28.02 -2.91
CA ALA A 217 -22.96 -28.34 -1.49
C ALA A 217 -22.91 -27.08 -0.61
N TYR A 218 -22.16 -26.06 -1.03
CA TYR A 218 -22.09 -24.77 -0.33
C TYR A 218 -23.45 -24.08 -0.29
N LEU A 219 -24.18 -24.08 -1.42
CA LEU A 219 -25.51 -23.47 -1.51
C LEU A 219 -26.53 -24.17 -0.62
N ILE A 220 -26.46 -25.50 -0.52
CA ILE A 220 -27.31 -26.31 0.37
C ILE A 220 -26.98 -26.04 1.84
N GLU A 221 -25.70 -26.08 2.22
CA GLU A 221 -25.23 -25.84 3.59
C GLU A 221 -25.68 -24.47 4.13
N HIS A 222 -25.75 -23.46 3.25
CA HIS A 222 -26.13 -22.09 3.60
C HIS A 222 -27.62 -21.78 3.35
N ASN A 223 -28.45 -22.77 3.04
CA ASN A 223 -29.89 -22.62 2.74
C ASN A 223 -30.18 -21.57 1.65
N LEU A 224 -29.39 -21.59 0.57
CA LEU A 224 -29.52 -20.64 -0.55
C LEU A 224 -30.35 -21.17 -1.72
N ILE A 225 -30.66 -22.47 -1.75
CA ILE A 225 -31.37 -23.13 -2.87
C ILE A 225 -32.75 -22.50 -3.11
N ASP A 226 -33.55 -22.26 -2.07
CA ASP A 226 -34.88 -21.67 -2.19
C ASP A 226 -34.86 -20.29 -2.86
N ALA A 227 -33.80 -19.50 -2.61
CA ALA A 227 -33.64 -18.19 -3.24
C ALA A 227 -33.35 -18.32 -4.75
N LEU A 228 -32.63 -19.37 -5.16
CA LEU A 228 -32.34 -19.66 -6.57
C LEU A 228 -33.61 -20.03 -7.34
N GLU A 229 -34.49 -20.83 -6.73
CA GLU A 229 -35.77 -21.25 -7.35
C GLU A 229 -36.72 -20.10 -7.67
N SER A 230 -36.51 -18.95 -7.03
CA SER A 230 -37.31 -17.77 -7.34
C SER A 230 -36.99 -17.20 -8.74
N ALA A 231 -35.77 -17.40 -9.25
CA ALA A 231 -35.35 -16.78 -10.50
C ALA A 231 -35.95 -17.44 -11.75
N HIS A 232 -36.12 -16.68 -12.83
CA HIS A 232 -36.53 -17.23 -14.12
C HIS A 232 -35.48 -18.18 -14.70
N THR A 233 -34.21 -17.76 -14.66
CA THR A 233 -33.08 -18.55 -15.17
C THR A 233 -31.93 -18.54 -14.17
N VAL A 234 -31.37 -19.71 -13.91
CA VAL A 234 -30.13 -19.92 -13.18
C VAL A 234 -29.05 -20.36 -14.16
N VAL A 235 -27.91 -19.66 -14.15
CA VAL A 235 -26.71 -20.00 -14.92
C VAL A 235 -25.69 -20.59 -13.95
N ALA A 236 -25.47 -21.89 -14.09
CA ALA A 236 -24.36 -22.58 -13.46
C ALA A 236 -23.06 -22.27 -14.23
N SER A 237 -21.99 -22.01 -13.49
CA SER A 237 -20.71 -21.68 -14.11
C SER A 237 -19.95 -22.88 -14.69
N MET A 238 -20.32 -24.11 -14.33
CA MET A 238 -19.74 -25.34 -14.88
C MET A 238 -20.79 -26.46 -15.06
N PRO A 239 -20.52 -27.48 -15.89
CA PRO A 239 -21.40 -28.62 -16.09
C PRO A 239 -21.72 -29.42 -14.82
N SER A 240 -20.74 -29.75 -13.96
CA SER A 240 -20.98 -30.43 -12.67
C SER A 240 -21.91 -29.66 -11.76
N MET A 241 -21.78 -28.33 -11.73
CA MET A 241 -22.68 -27.48 -10.94
C MET A 241 -24.11 -27.55 -11.45
N GLN A 242 -24.31 -27.52 -12.77
CA GLN A 242 -25.64 -27.73 -13.36
C GLN A 242 -26.19 -29.10 -12.95
N ALA A 243 -25.39 -30.15 -13.09
CA ALA A 243 -25.82 -31.50 -12.73
C ALA A 243 -26.16 -31.63 -11.23
N GLY A 244 -25.39 -30.97 -10.35
CA GLY A 244 -25.62 -30.98 -8.90
C GLY A 244 -26.78 -30.08 -8.44
N LEU A 245 -27.08 -29.00 -9.17
CA LEU A 245 -28.23 -28.12 -8.89
C LEU A 245 -29.54 -28.65 -9.46
N ALA A 246 -29.52 -29.40 -10.57
CA ALA A 246 -30.73 -29.87 -11.23
C ALA A 246 -31.71 -30.65 -10.32
N PRO A 247 -31.27 -31.52 -9.39
CA PRO A 247 -32.18 -32.21 -8.47
C PRO A 247 -32.75 -31.28 -7.39
N ALA A 248 -32.06 -30.17 -7.09
CA ALA A 248 -32.40 -29.26 -6.00
C ALA A 248 -33.30 -28.11 -6.44
N LEU A 249 -33.45 -27.86 -7.75
CA LEU A 249 -34.32 -26.82 -8.31
C LEU A 249 -35.63 -27.45 -8.83
N ALA A 250 -36.78 -27.02 -8.31
CA ALA A 250 -38.10 -27.48 -8.70
C ALA A 250 -38.51 -27.10 -10.14
N ASN A 251 -39.50 -27.81 -10.68
CA ASN A 251 -40.03 -27.63 -12.04
C ASN A 251 -40.52 -26.18 -12.26
N GLY A 252 -39.77 -25.39 -13.03
CA GLY A 252 -40.16 -24.03 -13.44
C GLY A 252 -38.98 -23.07 -13.65
N THR A 253 -37.86 -23.28 -12.97
CA THR A 253 -36.62 -22.50 -13.16
C THR A 253 -35.82 -23.06 -14.33
N HIS A 254 -35.42 -22.20 -15.28
CA HIS A 254 -34.54 -22.61 -16.36
C HIS A 254 -33.10 -22.72 -15.88
N LEU A 255 -32.51 -23.91 -15.93
CA LEU A 255 -31.10 -24.12 -15.58
C LEU A 255 -30.22 -24.23 -16.83
N ARG A 256 -29.21 -23.37 -16.95
CA ARG A 256 -28.24 -23.34 -18.05
C ARG A 256 -26.81 -23.41 -17.53
N THR A 257 -25.90 -23.81 -18.41
CA THR A 257 -24.45 -23.71 -18.14
C THR A 257 -23.82 -22.67 -19.05
N ILE A 258 -23.12 -21.70 -18.45
CA ILE A 258 -22.26 -20.75 -19.17
C ILE A 258 -20.92 -20.69 -18.46
N VAL A 259 -19.90 -21.32 -19.04
CA VAL A 259 -18.55 -21.28 -18.50
C VAL A 259 -17.98 -19.86 -18.51
N PRO A 260 -17.49 -19.33 -17.38
CA PRO A 260 -16.89 -18.00 -17.31
C PRO A 260 -15.77 -17.82 -18.35
N GLY A 261 -15.80 -16.67 -19.01
CA GLY A 261 -14.71 -16.23 -19.88
C GLY A 261 -13.61 -15.55 -19.10
N LEU A 262 -12.40 -15.51 -19.65
CA LEU A 262 -11.22 -15.03 -18.95
C LEU A 262 -10.84 -13.62 -19.41
N HIS A 263 -10.40 -12.80 -18.46
CA HIS A 263 -9.58 -11.63 -18.75
C HIS A 263 -8.13 -12.07 -18.69
N PRO A 264 -7.45 -12.33 -19.84
CA PRO A 264 -6.05 -12.70 -19.79
C PRO A 264 -5.28 -11.58 -19.08
N PRO A 265 -4.43 -11.93 -18.08
CA PRO A 265 -3.73 -10.93 -17.29
C PRO A 265 -2.91 -10.01 -18.21
N GLN A 266 -3.04 -8.69 -18.01
CA GLN A 266 -2.39 -7.69 -18.86
C GLN A 266 -0.88 -7.65 -18.58
N GLY A 267 -0.12 -8.38 -19.39
CA GLY A 267 1.34 -8.32 -19.42
C GLY A 267 1.84 -7.81 -20.76
N THR A 268 2.75 -6.84 -20.76
CA THR A 268 3.48 -6.50 -21.99
C THR A 268 4.63 -7.50 -22.10
N ARG A 269 4.77 -8.17 -23.25
CA ARG A 269 5.83 -9.19 -23.50
C ARG A 269 7.27 -8.77 -23.08
N ALA A 270 7.53 -7.47 -22.91
CA ALA A 270 8.79 -6.90 -22.43
C ALA A 270 8.82 -6.63 -20.91
N GLY A 271 7.73 -6.13 -20.31
CA GLY A 271 7.63 -5.91 -18.85
C GLY A 271 7.68 -7.22 -18.07
N ASP A 272 6.96 -8.24 -18.54
CA ASP A 272 6.85 -9.54 -17.90
C ASP A 272 8.22 -10.23 -17.77
N ARG A 273 9.14 -10.02 -18.72
CA ARG A 273 10.49 -10.62 -18.68
C ARG A 273 11.39 -9.96 -17.65
N MET A 274 11.30 -8.65 -17.50
CA MET A 274 12.15 -7.91 -16.57
C MET A 274 11.68 -8.13 -15.12
N VAL A 275 10.37 -8.13 -14.89
CA VAL A 275 9.80 -8.42 -13.57
C VAL A 275 10.00 -9.89 -13.20
N ARG A 276 9.78 -10.83 -14.13
CA ARG A 276 10.16 -12.24 -13.93
C ARG A 276 11.63 -12.40 -13.58
N ALA A 277 12.54 -11.74 -14.29
CA ALA A 277 13.97 -11.82 -14.00
C ALA A 277 14.30 -11.24 -12.61
N LYS A 278 13.62 -10.15 -12.21
CA LYS A 278 13.75 -9.57 -10.88
C LYS A 278 13.27 -10.54 -9.79
N LEU A 279 12.04 -11.05 -9.91
CA LEU A 279 11.47 -12.01 -8.94
C LEU A 279 12.30 -13.30 -8.87
N ARG A 280 12.73 -13.84 -10.01
CA ARG A 280 13.60 -15.03 -10.05
C ARG A 280 14.97 -14.77 -9.42
N LYS A 281 15.52 -13.58 -9.55
CA LYS A 281 16.76 -13.19 -8.87
C LYS A 281 16.55 -13.10 -7.35
N GLU A 282 15.41 -12.58 -6.91
CA GLU A 282 15.04 -12.51 -5.48
C GLU A 282 14.78 -13.91 -4.88
N PHE A 283 14.16 -14.81 -5.65
CA PHE A 283 13.89 -16.19 -5.24
C PHE A 283 15.11 -17.13 -5.35
N GLY A 284 16.13 -16.74 -6.13
CA GLY A 284 17.24 -17.60 -6.52
C GLY A 284 16.99 -18.19 -7.90
N GLU A 285 17.89 -17.91 -8.85
CA GLU A 285 17.65 -18.20 -10.27
C GLU A 285 17.45 -19.71 -10.57
N SER A 286 18.05 -20.58 -9.75
CA SER A 286 17.95 -22.04 -9.83
C SER A 286 16.79 -22.65 -9.03
N SER A 287 16.12 -21.88 -8.17
CA SER A 287 15.06 -22.39 -7.30
C SER A 287 13.78 -22.68 -8.09
N PHE A 288 13.10 -23.80 -7.79
CA PHE A 288 11.72 -23.99 -8.26
C PHE A 288 10.77 -23.06 -7.51
N VAL A 289 9.83 -22.45 -8.24
CA VAL A 289 8.82 -21.54 -7.67
C VAL A 289 7.44 -22.15 -7.85
N PHE A 290 6.78 -22.45 -6.73
CA PHE A 290 5.43 -22.98 -6.66
C PHE A 290 4.46 -21.89 -6.22
N LEU A 291 3.36 -21.69 -6.95
CA LEU A 291 2.45 -20.58 -6.72
C LEU A 291 1.01 -21.05 -6.56
N SER A 292 0.29 -20.47 -5.60
CA SER A 292 -1.17 -20.53 -5.48
C SER A 292 -1.74 -19.12 -5.41
N ALA A 293 -3.01 -18.96 -5.76
CA ALA A 293 -3.69 -17.67 -5.72
C ALA A 293 -5.16 -17.80 -5.29
N GLY A 294 -5.62 -16.87 -4.46
CA GLY A 294 -6.97 -16.80 -3.92
C GLY A 294 -7.00 -16.21 -2.52
N TYR A 295 -8.20 -15.94 -2.01
CA TYR A 295 -8.38 -15.59 -0.59
C TYR A 295 -8.00 -16.80 0.28
N ALA A 296 -7.01 -16.65 1.17
CA ALA A 296 -6.49 -17.76 1.96
C ALA A 296 -7.45 -18.12 3.10
N ASP A 297 -8.21 -19.19 2.90
CA ASP A 297 -9.15 -19.77 3.85
C ASP A 297 -9.12 -21.31 3.77
N HIS A 298 -9.95 -21.96 4.60
CA HIS A 298 -10.06 -23.41 4.63
C HIS A 298 -10.56 -23.99 3.29
N ARG A 299 -11.42 -23.27 2.58
CA ARG A 299 -11.99 -23.70 1.30
C ARG A 299 -10.95 -23.73 0.18
N LYS A 300 -10.09 -22.70 0.12
CA LYS A 300 -8.95 -22.62 -0.82
C LYS A 300 -7.78 -23.52 -0.43
N GLY A 301 -7.85 -24.16 0.74
CA GLY A 301 -6.88 -25.16 1.18
C GLY A 301 -5.50 -24.59 1.43
N PHE A 302 -5.42 -23.44 2.12
CA PHE A 302 -4.13 -22.83 2.47
C PHE A 302 -3.26 -23.77 3.31
N ASP A 303 -3.87 -24.53 4.22
CA ASP A 303 -3.23 -25.59 4.99
C ASP A 303 -2.70 -26.74 4.11
N LEU A 304 -3.50 -27.19 3.14
CA LEU A 304 -3.10 -28.24 2.18
C LEU A 304 -1.94 -27.78 1.30
N PHE A 305 -1.93 -26.50 0.92
CA PHE A 305 -0.80 -25.87 0.24
C PHE A 305 0.47 -25.88 1.08
N LEU A 306 0.38 -25.52 2.37
CA LEU A 306 1.52 -25.56 3.29
C LEU A 306 2.03 -26.98 3.49
N ASN A 307 1.15 -27.97 3.67
CA ASN A 307 1.53 -29.39 3.78
C ASN A 307 2.30 -29.86 2.54
N ALA A 308 1.79 -29.54 1.34
CA ALA A 308 2.48 -29.86 0.10
C ALA A 308 3.82 -29.12 -0.03
N ALA A 309 3.88 -27.86 0.42
CA ALA A 309 5.10 -27.06 0.42
C ALA A 309 6.19 -27.67 1.32
N GLU A 310 5.84 -28.12 2.51
CA GLU A 310 6.76 -28.80 3.42
C GLU A 310 7.31 -30.11 2.80
N LEU A 311 6.43 -30.92 2.19
CA LEU A 311 6.83 -32.15 1.49
C LEU A 311 7.75 -31.88 0.29
N ILE A 312 7.51 -30.79 -0.45
CA ILE A 312 8.39 -30.35 -1.54
C ILE A 312 9.73 -29.88 -0.96
N ALA A 313 9.73 -29.05 0.09
CA ALA A 313 10.93 -28.50 0.71
C ALA A 313 11.87 -29.57 1.30
N GLN A 314 11.31 -30.70 1.76
CA GLN A 314 12.10 -31.86 2.19
C GLN A 314 12.95 -32.46 1.07
N ARG A 315 12.49 -32.38 -0.18
CA ARG A 315 13.20 -32.93 -1.36
C ARG A 315 13.98 -31.87 -2.13
N GLU A 316 13.46 -30.65 -2.18
CA GLU A 316 14.06 -29.49 -2.82
C GLU A 316 14.08 -28.31 -1.83
N PRO A 317 15.09 -28.23 -0.94
CA PRO A 317 15.18 -27.18 0.08
C PRO A 317 15.30 -25.77 -0.52
N SER A 318 15.72 -25.66 -1.79
CA SER A 318 15.80 -24.38 -2.49
C SER A 318 14.45 -23.92 -3.06
N ALA A 319 13.39 -24.73 -3.01
CA ALA A 319 12.08 -24.34 -3.52
C ALA A 319 11.51 -23.10 -2.81
N VAL A 320 10.76 -22.29 -3.55
CA VAL A 320 10.08 -21.09 -3.05
C VAL A 320 8.58 -21.25 -3.25
N PHE A 321 7.81 -20.89 -2.23
CA PHE A 321 6.37 -21.03 -2.20
C PHE A 321 5.71 -19.66 -2.15
N VAL A 322 4.78 -19.39 -3.06
CA VAL A 322 4.13 -18.08 -3.19
C VAL A 322 2.62 -18.25 -3.05
N TRP A 323 2.00 -17.42 -2.20
CA TRP A 323 0.55 -17.30 -2.15
C TRP A 323 0.10 -15.89 -2.50
N LEU A 324 -0.64 -15.73 -3.60
CA LEU A 324 -1.21 -14.45 -4.01
C LEU A 324 -2.63 -14.27 -3.47
N GLY A 325 -2.91 -13.15 -2.81
CA GLY A 325 -4.22 -12.83 -2.28
C GLY A 325 -4.20 -12.46 -0.80
N GLU A 326 -5.30 -11.88 -0.34
CA GLU A 326 -5.55 -11.62 1.09
C GLU A 326 -5.76 -12.93 1.84
N MET A 327 -5.62 -12.89 3.17
CA MET A 327 -5.63 -14.07 4.03
C MET A 327 -6.52 -13.85 5.24
N SER A 328 -7.25 -14.89 5.63
CA SER A 328 -7.99 -14.92 6.89
C SER A 328 -7.02 -14.95 8.08
N ALA A 329 -7.49 -14.53 9.26
CA ALA A 329 -6.71 -14.61 10.50
C ALA A 329 -6.19 -16.04 10.78
N TRP A 330 -7.00 -17.06 10.47
CA TRP A 330 -6.59 -18.46 10.54
C TRP A 330 -5.40 -18.77 9.61
N ALA A 331 -5.47 -18.35 8.34
CA ALA A 331 -4.39 -18.55 7.38
C ALA A 331 -3.13 -17.76 7.75
N SER A 332 -3.27 -16.53 8.26
CA SER A 332 -2.15 -15.73 8.74
C SER A 332 -1.40 -16.42 9.89
N ALA A 333 -2.13 -17.01 10.85
CA ALA A 333 -1.51 -17.76 11.95
C ALA A 333 -0.73 -18.98 11.44
N LEU A 334 -1.28 -19.74 10.49
CA LEU A 334 -0.60 -20.86 9.85
C LEU A 334 0.65 -20.41 9.07
N ALA A 335 0.57 -19.30 8.35
CA ALA A 335 1.68 -18.76 7.58
C ALA A 335 2.87 -18.37 8.49
N VAL A 336 2.59 -17.75 9.64
CA VAL A 336 3.60 -17.42 10.66
C VAL A 336 4.23 -18.70 11.23
N ALA A 337 3.43 -19.73 11.49
CA ALA A 337 3.94 -21.02 11.96
C ALA A 337 4.87 -21.67 10.92
N ALA A 338 4.46 -21.71 9.65
CA ALA A 338 5.26 -22.27 8.56
C ALA A 338 6.57 -21.49 8.31
N GLN A 339 6.55 -20.16 8.41
CA GLN A 339 7.79 -19.36 8.28
C GLN A 339 8.79 -19.67 9.41
N LYS A 340 8.31 -20.00 10.61
CA LYS A 340 9.17 -20.38 11.75
C LYS A 340 9.87 -21.72 11.55
N THR A 341 9.35 -22.62 10.72
CA THR A 341 10.02 -23.89 10.38
C THR A 341 11.16 -23.70 9.36
N GLY A 342 11.32 -22.48 8.83
CA GLY A 342 12.30 -22.17 7.79
C GLY A 342 11.77 -22.33 6.36
N LEU A 343 10.46 -22.59 6.19
CA LEU A 343 9.84 -22.66 4.87
C LEU A 343 9.99 -21.34 4.12
N ARG A 344 10.49 -21.39 2.87
CA ARG A 344 10.68 -20.21 2.00
C ARG A 344 9.34 -19.72 1.42
N LEU A 345 8.49 -19.19 2.30
CA LEU A 345 7.13 -18.75 1.99
C LEU A 345 7.07 -17.23 1.74
N CYS A 346 6.57 -16.84 0.56
CA CYS A 346 6.37 -15.46 0.12
C CYS A 346 4.87 -15.12 0.06
N LEU A 347 4.47 -14.05 0.75
CA LEU A 347 3.08 -13.65 0.95
C LEU A 347 2.87 -12.20 0.48
N PRO A 348 2.86 -11.94 -0.83
CA PRO A 348 2.75 -10.58 -1.38
C PRO A 348 1.36 -9.94 -1.21
N GLY A 349 0.37 -10.64 -0.66
CA GLY A 349 -0.99 -10.14 -0.52
C GLY A 349 -1.71 -9.98 -1.87
N PHE A 350 -2.72 -9.10 -1.91
CA PHE A 350 -3.45 -8.80 -3.15
C PHE A 350 -2.57 -8.05 -4.18
N GLN A 351 -2.48 -8.60 -5.38
CA GLN A 351 -1.68 -8.03 -6.47
C GLN A 351 -2.59 -7.53 -7.59
N VAL A 352 -2.47 -6.23 -7.93
CA VAL A 352 -3.24 -5.60 -9.03
C VAL A 352 -2.80 -6.14 -10.40
N SER A 353 -1.53 -6.51 -10.52
CA SER A 353 -0.93 -7.08 -11.74
C SER A 353 -0.32 -8.45 -11.42
N PRO A 354 -1.14 -9.51 -11.25
CA PRO A 354 -0.64 -10.82 -10.84
C PRO A 354 0.12 -11.57 -11.97
N ALA A 355 0.02 -11.09 -13.21
CA ALA A 355 0.64 -11.69 -14.40
C ALA A 355 2.13 -12.03 -14.20
N ASP A 356 2.86 -11.11 -13.59
CA ASP A 356 4.30 -11.22 -13.36
C ASP A 356 4.65 -12.34 -12.38
N TRP A 357 3.82 -12.50 -11.35
CA TRP A 357 3.96 -13.53 -10.34
C TRP A 357 3.69 -14.92 -10.92
N TYR A 358 2.60 -15.06 -11.70
CA TYR A 358 2.36 -16.28 -12.47
C TYR A 358 3.53 -16.57 -13.40
N ALA A 359 4.01 -15.58 -14.17
CA ALA A 359 5.11 -15.78 -15.11
C ALA A 359 6.42 -16.23 -14.43
N ALA A 360 6.65 -15.82 -13.17
CA ALA A 360 7.79 -16.25 -12.36
C ALA A 360 7.66 -17.68 -11.81
N ALA A 361 6.45 -18.25 -11.76
CA ALA A 361 6.22 -19.60 -11.26
C ALA A 361 6.63 -20.69 -12.28
N ASP A 362 7.04 -21.83 -11.72
CA ASP A 362 7.31 -23.06 -12.45
C ASP A 362 6.07 -23.94 -12.49
N VAL A 363 5.33 -24.04 -11.39
CA VAL A 363 4.07 -24.80 -11.28
C VAL A 363 3.06 -24.02 -10.42
N TYR A 364 1.80 -24.02 -10.84
CA TYR A 364 0.67 -23.56 -10.04
C TYR A 364 0.12 -24.71 -9.20
N LEU A 365 0.02 -24.55 -7.89
CA LEU A 365 -0.58 -25.53 -6.99
C LEU A 365 -2.05 -25.17 -6.77
N LEU A 366 -2.98 -26.07 -7.13
CA LEU A 366 -4.40 -25.91 -6.83
C LEU A 366 -4.76 -26.79 -5.63
N ALA A 367 -4.64 -26.22 -4.43
CA ALA A 367 -4.91 -26.90 -3.16
C ALA A 367 -6.37 -26.79 -2.68
N SER A 368 -7.26 -26.20 -3.49
CA SER A 368 -8.66 -25.99 -3.13
C SER A 368 -9.39 -27.29 -2.79
N ARG A 369 -10.21 -27.27 -1.73
CA ARG A 369 -11.17 -28.34 -1.43
C ARG A 369 -12.42 -28.25 -2.29
N GLN A 370 -12.82 -27.01 -2.60
CA GLN A 370 -13.98 -26.70 -3.42
C GLN A 370 -13.72 -25.49 -4.30
N ASP A 371 -13.93 -25.62 -5.61
CA ASP A 371 -13.84 -24.51 -6.55
C ASP A 371 -14.66 -24.78 -7.82
N PRO A 372 -15.70 -24.00 -8.09
CA PRO A 372 -16.52 -24.22 -9.27
C PRO A 372 -15.74 -23.99 -10.55
N GLY A 373 -14.77 -23.08 -10.56
CA GLY A 373 -14.04 -22.76 -11.78
C GLY A 373 -12.86 -21.86 -11.48
N PRO A 374 -11.72 -22.41 -11.00
CA PRO A 374 -10.59 -21.62 -10.55
C PRO A 374 -9.99 -20.84 -11.72
N THR A 375 -10.42 -19.59 -11.89
CA THR A 375 -9.92 -18.69 -12.94
C THR A 375 -8.41 -18.48 -12.82
N THR A 376 -7.86 -18.60 -11.61
CA THR A 376 -6.43 -18.51 -11.31
C THR A 376 -5.59 -19.58 -11.99
N VAL A 377 -6.15 -20.79 -12.22
CA VAL A 377 -5.49 -21.83 -13.02
C VAL A 377 -5.38 -21.39 -14.47
N MET A 378 -6.43 -20.75 -14.98
CA MET A 378 -6.43 -20.25 -16.34
C MET A 378 -5.55 -19.01 -16.52
N ASP A 379 -5.42 -18.16 -15.50
CA ASP A 379 -4.44 -17.07 -15.49
C ASP A 379 -3.01 -17.61 -15.56
N ALA A 380 -2.71 -18.67 -14.80
CA ALA A 380 -1.45 -19.40 -14.89
C ALA A 380 -1.24 -19.98 -16.31
N ALA A 381 -2.27 -20.62 -16.88
CA ALA A 381 -2.22 -21.15 -18.23
C ALA A 381 -1.98 -20.06 -19.28
N CYS A 382 -2.55 -18.86 -19.14
CA CYS A 382 -2.37 -17.73 -20.06
C CYS A 382 -0.90 -17.28 -20.19
N VAL A 383 -0.10 -17.45 -19.13
CA VAL A 383 1.35 -17.18 -19.13
C VAL A 383 2.20 -18.44 -19.29
N GLY A 384 1.56 -19.59 -19.53
CA GLY A 384 2.20 -20.86 -19.86
C GLY A 384 2.62 -21.70 -18.66
N VAL A 385 2.17 -21.37 -17.45
CA VAL A 385 2.48 -22.14 -16.24
C VAL A 385 1.53 -23.35 -16.16
N PRO A 386 2.05 -24.57 -15.96
CA PRO A 386 1.21 -25.74 -15.69
C PRO A 386 0.61 -25.67 -14.28
N PHE A 387 -0.54 -26.30 -14.08
CA PHE A 387 -1.05 -26.54 -12.73
C PHE A 387 -0.95 -28.03 -12.33
N VAL A 388 -0.82 -28.28 -11.03
CA VAL A 388 -1.11 -29.57 -10.41
C VAL A 388 -2.10 -29.31 -9.28
N GLY A 389 -3.24 -30.00 -9.28
CA GLY A 389 -4.33 -29.75 -8.34
C GLY A 389 -4.75 -30.98 -7.56
N LEU A 390 -5.36 -30.78 -6.39
CA LEU A 390 -5.96 -31.89 -5.64
C LEU A 390 -7.26 -32.35 -6.28
N GLU A 391 -7.46 -33.66 -6.32
CA GLU A 391 -8.68 -34.31 -6.76
C GLU A 391 -9.80 -34.10 -5.73
N ALA A 392 -10.35 -32.90 -5.74
CA ALA A 392 -11.43 -32.46 -4.86
C ALA A 392 -12.68 -32.08 -5.68
N ASP A 393 -13.62 -31.39 -5.04
CA ASP A 393 -14.85 -30.91 -5.66
C ASP A 393 -14.57 -29.64 -6.50
N ILE A 394 -13.95 -29.86 -7.66
CA ILE A 394 -13.45 -28.82 -8.57
C ILE A 394 -14.15 -28.91 -9.91
N GLY A 395 -14.97 -27.92 -10.27
CA GLY A 395 -15.77 -27.94 -11.50
C GLY A 395 -14.96 -27.88 -12.80
N LEU A 396 -13.69 -27.44 -12.73
CA LEU A 396 -12.76 -27.49 -13.87
C LEU A 396 -12.48 -28.92 -14.34
N ARG A 397 -12.65 -29.93 -13.47
CA ARG A 397 -12.40 -31.34 -13.79
C ARG A 397 -13.26 -31.86 -14.93
N ASP A 398 -14.44 -31.27 -15.15
CA ASP A 398 -15.34 -31.69 -16.22
C ASP A 398 -14.86 -31.25 -17.61
N ILE A 399 -14.02 -30.21 -17.66
CA ILE A 399 -13.53 -29.63 -18.90
C ILE A 399 -12.22 -30.33 -19.30
N HIS A 400 -12.36 -31.55 -19.81
CA HIS A 400 -11.26 -32.46 -20.13
C HIS A 400 -10.18 -31.81 -21.01
N GLU A 401 -10.58 -31.05 -22.04
CA GLU A 401 -9.64 -30.33 -22.91
C GLU A 401 -8.79 -29.32 -22.12
N VAL A 402 -9.38 -28.61 -21.14
CA VAL A 402 -8.62 -27.65 -20.34
C VAL A 402 -7.64 -28.38 -19.44
N VAL A 403 -8.09 -29.43 -18.75
CA VAL A 403 -7.22 -30.22 -17.87
C VAL A 403 -6.04 -30.77 -18.66
N GLU A 404 -6.30 -31.52 -19.74
CA GLU A 404 -5.28 -32.15 -20.58
C GLU A 404 -4.21 -31.16 -21.08
N ARG A 405 -4.61 -29.93 -21.39
CA ARG A 405 -3.72 -28.92 -21.97
C ARG A 405 -3.03 -28.01 -20.95
N THR A 406 -3.51 -27.96 -19.71
CA THR A 406 -3.03 -26.98 -18.72
C THR A 406 -2.44 -27.61 -17.47
N GLY A 407 -2.76 -28.86 -17.13
CA GLY A 407 -2.25 -29.49 -15.92
C GLY A 407 -2.87 -30.85 -15.62
N GLU A 408 -2.95 -31.19 -14.33
CA GLU A 408 -3.53 -32.47 -13.89
C GLU A 408 -4.03 -32.41 -12.45
N PHE A 409 -4.86 -33.39 -12.08
CA PHE A 409 -5.35 -33.58 -10.72
C PHE A 409 -4.74 -34.84 -10.08
N VAL A 410 -4.53 -34.81 -8.76
CA VAL A 410 -3.88 -35.87 -7.98
C VAL A 410 -4.58 -36.09 -6.64
N PRO A 411 -4.55 -37.30 -6.06
CA PRO A 411 -5.47 -37.67 -4.98
C PRO A 411 -5.18 -37.07 -3.59
N ASN A 412 -3.95 -36.63 -3.31
CA ASN A 412 -3.55 -36.12 -1.98
C ASN A 412 -2.29 -35.24 -2.03
N GLU A 413 -1.93 -34.61 -0.91
CA GLU A 413 -0.80 -33.66 -0.81
C GLU A 413 0.56 -34.31 -1.12
N ALA A 414 0.74 -35.59 -0.78
CA ALA A 414 1.97 -36.32 -1.11
C ALA A 414 2.11 -36.54 -2.63
N ALA A 415 1.01 -36.89 -3.30
CA ALA A 415 0.96 -36.98 -4.76
C ALA A 415 1.13 -35.60 -5.41
N LEU A 416 0.54 -34.55 -4.83
CA LEU A 416 0.70 -33.16 -5.26
C LEU A 416 2.16 -32.72 -5.21
N ALA A 417 2.83 -32.92 -4.06
CA ALA A 417 4.23 -32.57 -3.87
C ALA A 417 5.14 -33.31 -4.87
N ARG A 418 4.98 -34.64 -4.99
CA ARG A 418 5.76 -35.44 -5.94
C ARG A 418 5.55 -34.97 -7.38
N ARG A 419 4.29 -34.81 -7.79
CA ARG A 419 3.97 -34.50 -9.18
C ARG A 419 4.34 -33.08 -9.56
N ALA A 420 4.19 -32.12 -8.64
CA ALA A 420 4.63 -30.75 -8.85
C ALA A 420 6.14 -30.66 -9.14
N LEU A 421 6.97 -31.42 -8.40
CA LEU A 421 8.42 -31.50 -8.67
C LEU A 421 8.72 -32.15 -10.04
N GLU A 422 8.04 -33.23 -10.38
CA GLU A 422 8.22 -33.89 -11.68
C GLU A 422 7.84 -32.97 -12.86
N VAL A 423 6.74 -32.24 -12.73
CA VAL A 423 6.28 -31.28 -13.74
C VAL A 423 7.27 -30.12 -13.84
N ALA A 424 7.69 -29.54 -12.71
CA ALA A 424 8.66 -28.45 -12.69
C ALA A 424 9.98 -28.84 -13.39
N GLY A 425 10.46 -30.07 -13.19
CA GLY A 425 11.70 -30.57 -13.80
C GLY A 425 11.59 -30.94 -15.28
N ARG A 426 10.39 -31.23 -15.79
CA ARG A 426 10.16 -31.62 -17.20
C ARG A 426 9.68 -30.47 -18.08
N GLU A 427 9.39 -29.31 -17.51
CA GLU A 427 8.82 -28.19 -18.26
C GLU A 427 9.79 -27.63 -19.32
N THR A 428 9.24 -27.34 -20.50
CA THR A 428 10.02 -26.82 -21.62
C THR A 428 9.46 -25.50 -22.12
N ALA A 429 10.31 -24.68 -22.75
CA ALA A 429 9.85 -23.43 -23.36
C ALA A 429 8.80 -23.66 -24.46
N GLN A 430 8.79 -24.83 -25.11
CA GLN A 430 7.78 -25.21 -26.10
C GLN A 430 6.43 -25.51 -25.44
N SER A 431 6.42 -26.35 -24.40
CA SER A 431 5.22 -26.69 -23.62
C SER A 431 4.57 -25.45 -23.02
N ARG A 432 5.36 -24.56 -22.40
CA ARG A 432 4.88 -23.28 -21.87
C ARG A 432 4.27 -22.38 -22.95
N ARG A 433 4.87 -22.31 -24.14
CA ARG A 433 4.31 -21.51 -25.26
C ARG A 433 2.99 -22.08 -25.77
N ALA A 434 2.90 -23.40 -25.92
CA ALA A 434 1.69 -24.08 -26.38
C ALA A 434 0.54 -23.88 -25.38
N ARG A 435 0.81 -24.06 -24.08
CA ARG A 435 -0.15 -23.80 -23.00
C ARG A 435 -0.59 -22.33 -22.96
N GLY A 436 0.37 -21.41 -23.06
CA GLY A 436 0.10 -19.98 -23.14
C GLY A 436 -0.81 -19.60 -24.31
N ALA A 437 -0.60 -20.22 -25.48
CA ALA A 437 -1.45 -19.99 -26.65
C ALA A 437 -2.87 -20.53 -26.43
N PHE A 438 -3.00 -21.71 -25.81
CA PHE A 438 -4.30 -22.27 -25.44
C PHE A 438 -5.04 -21.38 -24.44
N GLY A 439 -4.43 -21.05 -23.30
CA GLY A 439 -5.09 -20.24 -22.26
C GLY A 439 -5.62 -18.91 -22.78
N ARG A 440 -4.83 -18.21 -23.62
CA ARG A 440 -5.25 -16.95 -24.25
C ARG A 440 -6.33 -17.12 -25.34
N GLY A 441 -6.46 -18.32 -25.92
CA GLY A 441 -7.40 -18.63 -26.99
C GLY A 441 -8.66 -19.38 -26.53
N TYR A 442 -8.72 -19.83 -25.27
CA TYR A 442 -9.77 -20.72 -24.77
C TYR A 442 -11.16 -20.06 -24.79
N ARG A 443 -11.38 -19.03 -23.96
CA ARG A 443 -12.62 -18.26 -23.94
C ARG A 443 -12.37 -16.85 -23.42
N SER A 444 -12.77 -15.84 -24.20
CA SER A 444 -12.65 -14.46 -23.78
C SER A 444 -13.79 -14.06 -22.83
N PHE A 445 -13.48 -13.15 -21.91
CA PHE A 445 -14.49 -12.53 -21.05
C PHE A 445 -15.60 -11.86 -21.86
N GLU A 446 -15.27 -11.23 -22.99
CA GLU A 446 -16.25 -10.60 -23.86
C GLU A 446 -17.26 -11.59 -24.44
N ALA A 447 -16.81 -12.77 -24.87
CA ALA A 447 -17.70 -13.81 -25.38
C ALA A 447 -18.64 -14.29 -24.26
N TYR A 448 -18.10 -14.53 -23.06
CA TYR A 448 -18.90 -14.91 -21.90
C TYR A 448 -20.00 -13.89 -21.57
N VAL A 449 -19.66 -12.60 -21.51
CA VAL A 449 -20.68 -11.58 -21.22
C VAL A 449 -21.67 -11.43 -22.36
N ASP A 450 -21.24 -11.59 -23.61
CA ASP A 450 -22.15 -11.55 -24.76
C ASP A 450 -23.17 -12.72 -24.69
N ASP A 451 -22.79 -13.91 -24.19
CA ASP A 451 -23.69 -15.05 -23.92
C ASP A 451 -24.63 -14.78 -22.74
N VAL A 452 -24.12 -14.19 -21.65
CA VAL A 452 -24.94 -13.78 -20.50
C VAL A 452 -26.02 -12.77 -20.93
N ILE A 453 -25.67 -11.80 -21.77
CA ILE A 453 -26.62 -10.80 -22.28
C ILE A 453 -27.65 -11.43 -23.21
N GLU A 454 -27.28 -12.46 -23.96
CA GLU A 454 -28.22 -13.21 -24.79
C GLU A 454 -29.28 -13.90 -23.95
N VAL A 455 -28.87 -14.64 -22.91
CA VAL A 455 -29.80 -15.28 -21.97
C VAL A 455 -30.66 -14.25 -21.23
N LEU A 456 -30.07 -13.11 -20.85
CA LEU A 456 -30.82 -12.02 -20.23
C LEU A 456 -31.89 -11.42 -21.17
N GLY A 457 -31.63 -11.43 -22.49
CA GLY A 457 -32.62 -11.06 -23.50
C GLY A 457 -33.74 -12.08 -23.68
N GLU A 458 -33.41 -13.37 -23.64
CA GLU A 458 -34.40 -14.46 -23.67
C GLU A 458 -35.35 -14.41 -22.47
N VAL A 459 -34.82 -14.17 -21.25
CA VAL A 459 -35.63 -13.97 -20.02
C VAL A 459 -36.66 -12.84 -20.22
N ARG A 460 -36.35 -11.85 -21.06
CA ARG A 460 -37.25 -10.73 -21.40
C ARG A 460 -38.18 -11.00 -22.58
N GLY A 461 -37.93 -12.06 -23.37
CA GLY A 461 -38.58 -12.26 -24.66
C GLY A 461 -38.15 -11.27 -25.76
N GLU A 462 -37.02 -10.58 -25.62
CA GLU A 462 -36.54 -9.56 -26.57
C GLU A 462 -35.00 -9.56 -26.71
N THR A 463 -34.48 -9.36 -27.93
CA THR A 463 -33.03 -9.27 -28.16
C THR A 463 -32.43 -8.00 -27.54
N MET A 464 -31.49 -8.16 -26.60
CA MET A 464 -30.77 -7.04 -25.96
C MET A 464 -29.54 -6.52 -26.75
N ARG A 465 -29.22 -7.10 -27.92
CA ARG A 465 -28.03 -6.74 -28.72
C ARG A 465 -28.23 -5.44 -29.49
N LEU A 466 -27.36 -4.46 -29.25
CA LEU A 466 -27.28 -3.24 -30.06
C LEU A 466 -26.82 -3.49 -31.50
N SER A 467 -27.40 -2.74 -32.45
CA SER A 467 -26.89 -2.64 -33.82
C SER A 467 -25.46 -2.07 -33.87
N PRO A 468 -24.68 -2.34 -34.93
CA PRO A 468 -23.32 -1.81 -35.08
C PRO A 468 -23.22 -0.28 -34.94
N ALA A 469 -24.23 0.46 -35.40
CA ALA A 469 -24.29 1.91 -35.29
C ALA A 469 -24.44 2.40 -33.84
N GLN A 470 -25.26 1.71 -33.04
CA GLN A 470 -25.47 2.02 -31.63
C GLN A 470 -24.21 1.69 -30.80
N LYS A 471 -23.49 0.60 -31.14
CA LYS A 471 -22.19 0.26 -30.53
C LYS A 471 -21.12 1.34 -30.77
N VAL A 472 -21.06 1.92 -31.97
CA VAL A 472 -20.14 3.02 -32.29
C VAL A 472 -20.50 4.29 -31.51
N LEU A 473 -21.78 4.60 -31.37
CA LEU A 473 -22.26 5.76 -30.62
C LEU A 473 -21.93 5.66 -29.12
N ALA A 474 -22.17 4.49 -28.51
CA ALA A 474 -21.86 4.23 -27.11
C ALA A 474 -20.35 4.33 -26.82
N ARG A 475 -19.51 3.78 -27.69
CA ARG A 475 -18.03 3.91 -27.60
C ARG A 475 -17.57 5.36 -27.70
N ALA A 476 -18.15 6.14 -28.61
CA ALA A 476 -17.83 7.56 -28.77
C ALA A 476 -18.24 8.39 -27.54
N GLN A 477 -19.39 8.09 -26.93
CA GLN A 477 -19.85 8.74 -25.70
C GLN A 477 -18.93 8.42 -24.51
N LEU A 478 -18.54 7.16 -24.32
CA LEU A 478 -17.63 6.74 -23.24
C LEU A 478 -16.24 7.39 -23.36
N ALA A 479 -15.67 7.45 -24.56
CA ALA A 479 -14.39 8.11 -24.81
C ALA A 479 -14.44 9.62 -24.49
N THR A 480 -15.56 10.28 -24.78
CA THR A 480 -15.76 11.71 -24.52
C THR A 480 -15.94 11.99 -23.02
N VAL A 481 -16.64 11.12 -22.29
CA VAL A 481 -16.88 11.22 -20.83
C VAL A 481 -15.65 10.86 -19.99
N GLY A 482 -14.75 10.03 -20.52
CA GLY A 482 -13.47 9.69 -19.89
C GLY A 482 -12.41 10.80 -19.97
N ALA A 483 -12.50 11.70 -20.96
CA ALA A 483 -11.54 12.78 -21.16
C ALA A 483 -11.87 14.07 -20.36
N LEU A 484 -13.08 14.20 -19.83
CA LEU A 484 -13.56 15.42 -19.17
C LEU A 484 -13.33 15.36 -17.64
N HIS A 485 -12.45 16.22 -17.13
CA HIS A 485 -12.14 16.35 -15.71
C HIS A 485 -13.18 17.18 -14.92
N ASN A 486 -14.12 17.85 -15.60
CA ASN A 486 -15.08 18.76 -14.95
C ASN A 486 -16.47 18.11 -14.77
N PRO A 487 -16.95 17.92 -13.53
CA PRO A 487 -18.20 17.20 -13.24
C PRO A 487 -19.48 17.90 -13.74
N ARG A 488 -19.49 19.23 -13.87
CA ARG A 488 -20.67 19.99 -14.36
C ARG A 488 -20.91 19.78 -15.86
N LEU A 489 -19.84 19.71 -16.65
CA LEU A 489 -19.91 19.41 -18.09
C LEU A 489 -20.31 17.95 -18.36
N ARG A 490 -19.95 17.05 -17.45
CA ARG A 490 -20.34 15.63 -17.47
C ARG A 490 -21.87 15.47 -17.33
N GLY A 491 -22.49 16.23 -16.42
CA GLY A 491 -23.93 16.22 -16.20
C GLY A 491 -24.74 16.81 -17.37
N LEU A 492 -24.22 17.83 -18.05
CA LEU A 492 -24.88 18.47 -19.19
C LEU A 492 -24.97 17.53 -20.41
N LEU A 493 -23.91 16.77 -20.69
CA LEU A 493 -23.87 15.82 -21.82
C LEU A 493 -24.77 14.59 -21.62
N LEU A 494 -25.01 14.17 -20.36
CA LEU A 494 -25.91 13.08 -20.02
C LEU A 494 -27.41 13.47 -20.14
N ARG A 495 -27.74 14.76 -20.05
CA ARG A 495 -29.13 15.26 -20.09
C ARG A 495 -29.67 15.57 -21.48
N GLY A 496 -28.86 15.44 -22.52
CA GLY A 496 -29.31 15.31 -23.91
C GLY A 496 -29.02 16.53 -24.77
N PHE A 497 -28.39 16.28 -25.93
CA PHE A 497 -28.62 16.96 -27.20
C PHE A 497 -28.01 16.10 -28.32
N ALA A 498 -28.66 16.11 -29.49
CA ALA A 498 -28.13 15.55 -30.72
C ALA A 498 -26.79 16.23 -31.07
N LEU A 499 -25.74 15.44 -31.36
CA LEU A 499 -24.44 15.99 -31.73
C LEU A 499 -24.52 16.69 -33.11
N PRO A 500 -24.00 17.94 -33.23
CA PRO A 500 -23.98 18.68 -34.49
C PRO A 500 -23.22 17.93 -35.60
N GLY A 501 -23.69 18.05 -36.85
CA GLY A 501 -23.21 17.30 -38.03
C GLY A 501 -21.70 17.34 -38.33
N LEU A 502 -20.94 18.23 -37.69
CA LEU A 502 -19.48 18.33 -37.79
C LEU A 502 -18.72 17.13 -37.17
N VAL A 503 -19.25 16.48 -36.12
CA VAL A 503 -18.57 15.35 -35.45
C VAL A 503 -18.62 14.07 -36.29
N ARG A 504 -19.70 13.86 -37.06
CA ARG A 504 -19.81 12.75 -38.05
C ARG A 504 -18.77 12.84 -39.17
N ARG A 505 -18.36 14.04 -39.57
CA ARG A 505 -17.35 14.26 -40.62
C ARG A 505 -15.92 14.05 -40.11
N ARG A 506 -15.61 14.36 -38.84
CA ARG A 506 -14.29 14.10 -38.24
C ARG A 506 -14.01 12.61 -38.01
N ALA A 507 -15.01 11.84 -37.56
CA ALA A 507 -14.87 10.39 -37.35
C ALA A 507 -14.58 9.60 -38.65
N ARG A 508 -15.19 10.00 -39.78
CA ARG A 508 -14.93 9.39 -41.10
C ARG A 508 -13.55 9.72 -41.68
N ARG A 509 -12.92 10.82 -41.25
CA ARG A 509 -11.60 11.27 -41.74
C ARG A 509 -10.46 10.58 -40.99
N VAL A 510 -10.63 10.29 -39.70
CA VAL A 510 -9.64 9.57 -38.86
C VAL A 510 -9.54 8.08 -39.23
N LEU A 511 -10.64 7.45 -39.64
CA LEU A 511 -10.67 6.04 -40.07
C LEU A 511 -10.03 5.77 -41.44
N ARG A 512 -9.70 6.81 -42.21
CA ARG A 512 -9.08 6.68 -43.55
C ARG A 512 -7.58 7.01 -43.59
N SER A 513 -6.96 7.38 -42.45
CA SER A 513 -5.59 7.87 -42.40
C SER A 513 -4.67 7.08 -41.44
N ALA A 514 -5.03 5.86 -41.06
CA ALA A 514 -4.15 5.01 -40.24
C ALA A 514 -3.08 4.33 -41.13
N PRO A 515 -1.77 4.55 -40.89
CA PRO A 515 -0.71 3.91 -41.67
C PRO A 515 -0.45 2.45 -41.23
N ALA A 516 -0.06 1.60 -42.18
CA ALA A 516 0.38 0.23 -41.94
C ALA A 516 1.70 0.17 -41.15
N PRO A 517 1.92 -0.83 -40.28
CA PRO A 517 3.13 -0.90 -39.47
C PRO A 517 4.34 -1.39 -40.29
N THR A 518 5.47 -0.68 -40.20
CA THR A 518 6.79 -1.06 -40.73
C THR A 518 7.84 -1.14 -39.60
N PRO A 519 9.03 -1.76 -39.81
CA PRO A 519 9.66 -2.67 -38.87
C PRO A 519 10.61 -1.99 -37.85
N ALA A 520 10.98 -2.76 -36.82
CA ALA A 520 11.78 -2.36 -35.66
C ALA A 520 13.19 -1.82 -36.00
N PRO A 521 13.74 -0.84 -35.23
CA PRO A 521 15.08 -0.33 -35.45
C PRO A 521 16.18 -1.06 -34.66
N ARG A 522 17.38 -1.00 -35.25
CA ARG A 522 18.68 -1.61 -34.89
C ARG A 522 19.23 -1.22 -33.50
N ARG A 523 19.97 -2.14 -32.88
CA ARG A 523 20.84 -1.92 -31.69
C ARG A 523 21.86 -0.79 -31.93
N GLN A 524 21.95 0.18 -31.03
CA GLN A 524 23.00 1.22 -31.01
C GLN A 524 24.05 0.93 -29.91
N ARG A 525 25.31 1.29 -30.19
CA ARG A 525 26.47 1.18 -29.28
C ARG A 525 26.48 2.36 -28.29
N LEU A 526 26.84 2.09 -27.03
CA LEU A 526 27.08 3.09 -25.97
C LEU A 526 28.08 4.17 -26.43
N ALA A 527 27.70 5.45 -26.30
CA ALA A 527 28.58 6.60 -26.53
C ALA A 527 29.19 7.07 -25.20
N SER A 528 30.48 7.43 -25.20
CA SER A 528 31.17 8.01 -24.03
C SER A 528 31.37 9.51 -24.24
N VAL A 529 30.99 10.34 -23.27
CA VAL A 529 31.14 11.82 -23.35
C VAL A 529 32.06 12.30 -22.24
N ALA A 530 33.07 13.11 -22.58
CA ALA A 530 33.99 13.70 -21.62
C ALA A 530 33.72 15.22 -21.46
N VAL A 531 33.59 15.70 -20.22
CA VAL A 531 33.33 17.12 -19.90
C VAL A 531 34.49 17.68 -19.08
N VAL A 532 35.04 18.82 -19.50
CA VAL A 532 36.15 19.54 -18.85
C VAL A 532 35.71 20.98 -18.59
N GLN A 533 36.01 21.52 -17.41
CA GLN A 533 35.60 22.87 -16.99
C GLN A 533 36.84 23.73 -16.66
N GLY A 534 37.04 24.87 -17.32
CA GLY A 534 38.16 25.81 -17.05
C GLY A 534 38.18 27.03 -17.98
N GLU A 535 38.48 28.24 -17.46
CA GLU A 535 38.45 29.51 -18.22
C GLU A 535 39.61 29.66 -19.24
N ALA A 536 39.35 30.34 -20.36
CA ALA A 536 40.36 30.68 -21.38
C ALA A 536 40.37 32.19 -21.66
N ALA A 537 41.55 32.82 -21.57
CA ALA A 537 41.80 34.20 -21.97
C ALA A 537 41.88 34.34 -23.51
N GLY A 538 41.24 35.39 -24.08
CA GLY A 538 41.40 36.07 -25.40
C GLY A 538 41.64 35.24 -26.69
N GLY A 539 41.03 35.44 -27.86
CA GLY A 539 40.22 36.49 -28.52
C GLY A 539 39.98 36.12 -30.01
N SER A 540 39.04 36.83 -30.68
CA SER A 540 38.89 37.09 -32.14
C SER A 540 38.51 36.01 -33.19
N GLU A 541 37.28 36.18 -33.72
CA GLU A 541 36.78 36.16 -35.13
C GLU A 541 36.69 34.92 -36.08
N ALA A 542 35.50 34.82 -36.72
CA ALA A 542 35.18 34.49 -38.14
C ALA A 542 34.47 33.16 -38.56
N THR A 543 33.16 33.30 -38.88
CA THR A 543 32.37 32.83 -40.07
C THR A 543 32.08 31.33 -40.41
N GLY A 544 30.81 31.04 -40.78
CA GLY A 544 30.46 30.20 -41.97
C GLY A 544 29.70 28.86 -41.80
N SER A 545 28.37 28.92 -42.00
CA SER A 545 27.30 27.97 -42.43
C SER A 545 27.28 26.46 -42.09
N ASP A 546 26.07 26.00 -41.78
CA ASP A 546 25.58 24.62 -41.62
C ASP A 546 25.56 23.80 -42.91
N ARG A 547 26.18 22.62 -42.88
CA ARG A 547 25.54 21.33 -43.16
C ARG A 547 26.52 20.17 -42.96
N ASP A 548 26.02 19.15 -42.28
CA ASP A 548 26.56 17.80 -42.10
C ASP A 548 27.69 17.59 -41.08
N SER A 549 27.25 17.50 -39.81
CA SER A 549 27.63 16.42 -38.87
C SER A 549 29.10 16.20 -38.47
N ALA A 550 30.02 17.11 -38.80
CA ALA A 550 31.46 16.95 -38.50
C ALA A 550 32.16 18.23 -37.96
N ARG A 551 31.47 19.07 -37.19
CA ARG A 551 32.10 20.17 -36.43
C ARG A 551 31.78 20.06 -34.95
N LEU A 552 32.83 19.86 -34.16
CA LEU A 552 33.03 20.12 -32.72
C LEU A 552 34.15 19.14 -32.32
N ILE A 553 35.37 19.32 -32.82
CA ILE A 553 36.40 20.13 -32.18
C ILE A 553 37.27 20.76 -33.27
N ARG A 554 37.28 22.09 -33.41
CA ARG A 554 38.34 22.81 -34.14
C ARG A 554 39.34 23.41 -33.14
N PRO A 555 40.63 23.48 -33.49
CA PRO A 555 41.63 24.15 -32.64
C PRO A 555 41.28 25.64 -32.53
N GLY A 556 40.91 26.08 -31.33
CA GLY A 556 40.58 27.49 -31.04
C GLY A 556 39.27 27.74 -30.29
N ASP A 557 38.37 26.75 -30.22
CA ASP A 557 37.08 26.95 -29.51
C ASP A 557 37.23 26.81 -27.99
N ARG A 558 36.85 27.89 -27.30
CA ARG A 558 36.72 28.04 -25.84
C ARG A 558 35.76 26.99 -25.30
N GLY A 559 36.26 26.00 -24.58
CA GLY A 559 35.45 24.91 -24.04
C GLY A 559 34.68 25.32 -22.79
N TRP A 560 33.44 25.78 -22.94
CA TRP A 560 32.48 25.77 -21.84
C TRP A 560 31.16 25.14 -22.28
N PHE A 561 30.84 24.04 -21.58
CA PHE A 561 29.57 23.32 -21.52
C PHE A 561 29.02 22.80 -22.86
N ALA A 562 28.86 21.47 -22.93
CA ALA A 562 27.84 20.92 -23.81
C ALA A 562 26.50 21.51 -23.36
N GLY A 563 25.95 22.44 -24.14
CA GLY A 563 24.55 22.84 -23.97
C GLY A 563 23.69 21.58 -23.93
N THR A 564 22.79 21.52 -22.95
CA THR A 564 21.91 20.38 -22.65
C THR A 564 21.11 19.87 -23.86
N SER A 565 21.00 20.66 -24.94
CA SER A 565 20.37 20.26 -26.20
C SER A 565 21.11 19.15 -26.97
N LEU A 566 22.41 18.91 -26.73
CA LEU A 566 23.12 17.78 -27.35
C LEU A 566 22.80 16.44 -26.67
N LEU A 567 22.48 16.44 -25.36
CA LEU A 567 22.12 15.24 -24.60
C LEU A 567 20.70 14.76 -24.91
N SER A 568 19.79 15.66 -25.33
CA SER A 568 18.42 15.29 -25.69
C SER A 568 18.33 14.52 -27.02
N HIS A 569 19.28 14.77 -27.95
CA HIS A 569 19.29 14.18 -29.29
C HIS A 569 20.14 12.90 -29.40
N ALA A 570 20.96 12.58 -28.40
CA ALA A 570 21.70 11.33 -28.36
C ALA A 570 20.75 10.16 -28.03
N GLY A 571 20.51 9.29 -29.02
CA GLY A 571 19.82 8.02 -28.83
C GLY A 571 20.73 7.02 -28.10
N SER A 572 20.17 6.31 -27.12
CA SER A 572 20.78 5.26 -26.27
C SER A 572 21.62 5.71 -25.06
N ASP A 573 21.85 4.76 -24.17
CA ASP A 573 22.51 4.88 -22.87
C ASP A 573 23.92 5.52 -22.95
N LEU A 574 24.26 6.38 -22.00
CA LEU A 574 25.47 7.21 -21.97
C LEU A 574 26.38 6.89 -20.77
N ASP A 575 27.69 6.79 -21.03
CA ASP A 575 28.75 6.75 -20.01
C ASP A 575 29.44 8.13 -19.95
N LEU A 576 29.23 8.88 -18.87
CA LEU A 576 29.71 10.26 -18.71
C LEU A 576 31.04 10.30 -17.93
N ARG A 577 32.04 11.03 -18.42
CA ARG A 577 33.36 11.17 -17.78
C ARG A 577 33.70 12.63 -17.52
N ILE A 578 33.96 13.03 -16.28
CA ILE A 578 34.14 14.45 -15.91
C ILE A 578 35.56 14.68 -15.39
N VAL A 579 36.21 15.76 -15.84
CA VAL A 579 37.54 16.20 -15.34
C VAL A 579 37.41 17.60 -14.77
N ARG A 580 37.75 17.81 -13.48
CA ARG A 580 37.48 19.07 -12.76
C ARG A 580 38.70 19.70 -12.12
N GLN A 581 38.75 21.03 -12.04
CA GLN A 581 39.73 21.77 -11.24
C GLN A 581 39.39 21.70 -9.74
N ALA A 582 40.41 21.68 -8.87
CA ALA A 582 40.23 21.66 -7.43
C ALA A 582 39.57 22.96 -6.94
N GLY A 583 38.62 22.85 -6.00
CA GLY A 583 37.96 24.00 -5.36
C GLY A 583 36.63 24.47 -5.98
N LEU A 584 36.21 23.95 -7.14
CA LEU A 584 34.89 24.28 -7.72
C LEU A 584 33.79 23.29 -7.30
N SER A 585 32.63 23.85 -7.01
CA SER A 585 31.42 23.14 -6.56
C SER A 585 30.73 22.38 -7.70
N PRO A 586 30.35 21.10 -7.50
CA PRO A 586 29.74 20.27 -8.55
C PRO A 586 28.26 20.56 -8.83
N TRP A 587 27.61 21.38 -7.99
CA TRP A 587 26.15 21.56 -7.97
C TRP A 587 25.50 22.08 -9.28
N PRO A 588 26.12 22.97 -10.07
CA PRO A 588 25.49 23.46 -11.31
C PRO A 588 25.32 22.38 -12.38
N LEU A 589 26.30 21.47 -12.54
CA LEU A 589 26.28 20.42 -13.57
C LEU A 589 25.34 19.26 -13.19
N VAL A 590 25.20 18.97 -11.89
CA VAL A 590 24.33 17.88 -11.39
C VAL A 590 22.86 18.20 -11.63
N ARG A 591 22.47 19.48 -11.51
CA ARG A 591 21.09 19.93 -11.73
C ARG A 591 20.62 19.72 -13.18
N ASP A 592 21.50 19.97 -14.14
CA ASP A 592 21.21 19.79 -15.58
C ASP A 592 21.27 18.31 -16.01
N VAL A 593 22.00 17.47 -15.27
CA VAL A 593 22.08 16.01 -15.49
C VAL A 593 20.87 15.27 -14.91
N GLU A 594 20.27 15.77 -13.83
CA GLU A 594 19.05 15.21 -13.22
C GLU A 594 17.83 15.28 -14.15
N ASP A 595 17.70 16.34 -14.96
CA ASP A 595 16.62 16.46 -15.96
C ASP A 595 16.77 15.47 -17.14
N ALA A 596 17.99 14.98 -17.41
CA ALA A 596 18.26 13.96 -18.44
C ALA A 596 18.17 12.51 -17.92
N GLY A 597 17.76 12.33 -16.66
CA GLY A 597 18.03 11.20 -15.75
C GLY A 597 17.63 9.77 -16.14
N ALA A 598 17.09 9.50 -17.33
CA ALA A 598 16.79 8.13 -17.78
C ALA A 598 17.89 7.50 -18.65
N ARG A 599 18.87 8.28 -19.14
CA ARG A 599 19.80 7.85 -20.19
C ARG A 599 21.26 7.66 -19.75
N ILE A 600 21.63 7.98 -18.52
CA ILE A 600 23.03 7.92 -18.06
C ILE A 600 23.22 6.69 -17.18
N GLN A 601 24.02 5.72 -17.63
CA GLN A 601 24.24 4.46 -16.90
C GLN A 601 25.44 4.52 -15.95
N ARG A 602 26.46 5.32 -16.26
CA ARG A 602 27.67 5.43 -15.44
C ARG A 602 28.28 6.82 -15.53
N MET A 603 28.74 7.33 -14.39
CA MET A 603 29.52 8.56 -14.30
C MET A 603 30.89 8.25 -13.69
N THR A 604 31.97 8.80 -14.25
CA THR A 604 33.34 8.63 -13.73
C THR A 604 34.02 9.99 -13.64
N GLN A 605 34.57 10.33 -12.47
CA GLN A 605 35.19 11.63 -12.22
C GLN A 605 36.72 11.51 -12.14
N TYR A 606 37.41 12.56 -12.58
CA TYR A 606 38.86 12.68 -12.56
C TYR A 606 39.30 14.06 -12.04
N ASP A 607 40.46 14.11 -11.40
CA ASP A 607 41.10 15.32 -10.91
C ASP A 607 41.92 16.01 -12.01
N ALA A 608 41.70 17.30 -12.25
CA ALA A 608 42.44 18.08 -13.24
C ALA A 608 43.87 18.45 -12.80
N THR A 609 44.22 18.31 -11.52
CA THR A 609 45.62 18.46 -11.08
C THR A 609 46.50 17.30 -11.58
N ARG A 610 45.89 16.14 -11.88
CA ARG A 610 46.52 14.97 -12.54
C ARG A 610 45.56 14.37 -13.57
N PRO A 611 45.29 15.06 -14.69
CA PRO A 611 44.32 14.59 -15.66
C PRO A 611 44.74 13.23 -16.23
N PRO A 612 43.79 12.32 -16.54
CA PRO A 612 44.12 11.03 -17.12
C PRO A 612 44.94 11.20 -18.40
N ARG A 613 45.86 10.26 -18.63
CA ARG A 613 46.79 10.31 -19.76
C ARG A 613 46.09 10.54 -21.10
N TRP A 614 44.94 9.91 -21.33
CA TRP A 614 44.14 10.08 -22.56
C TRP A 614 43.53 11.48 -22.73
N VAL A 615 43.27 12.19 -21.63
CA VAL A 615 42.81 13.59 -21.65
C VAL A 615 43.99 14.52 -21.98
N ARG A 616 45.15 14.29 -21.35
CA ARG A 616 46.38 15.07 -21.61
C ARG A 616 46.92 14.86 -23.02
N GLU A 617 46.85 13.64 -23.54
CA GLU A 617 47.36 13.24 -24.86
C GLU A 617 46.31 13.31 -25.98
N ARG A 618 45.08 13.79 -25.68
CA ARG A 618 43.95 13.88 -26.63
C ARG A 618 43.68 12.58 -27.40
N SER A 619 43.83 11.44 -26.73
CA SER A 619 43.69 10.10 -27.31
C SER A 619 42.38 9.42 -26.90
N ARG A 620 42.01 8.33 -27.59
CA ARG A 620 40.76 7.61 -27.29
C ARG A 620 40.76 7.06 -25.85
N PRO A 621 39.65 7.20 -25.10
CA PRO A 621 39.58 6.72 -23.74
C PRO A 621 39.72 5.19 -23.67
N PRO A 622 40.48 4.63 -22.72
CA PRO A 622 40.57 3.19 -22.54
C PRO A 622 39.23 2.61 -22.03
N ARG A 623 38.99 1.33 -22.36
CA ARG A 623 37.86 0.56 -21.80
C ARG A 623 38.06 0.39 -20.28
N PRO A 624 37.06 0.70 -19.46
CA PRO A 624 37.24 0.68 -18.01
C PRO A 624 37.41 -0.76 -17.51
N ARG A 625 38.41 -0.99 -16.65
CA ARG A 625 38.42 -2.15 -15.75
C ARG A 625 37.45 -1.87 -14.60
N ARG A 626 36.67 -2.88 -14.19
CA ARG A 626 35.74 -2.81 -13.05
C ARG A 626 36.49 -2.27 -11.82
N ALA A 627 36.24 -1.02 -11.44
CA ALA A 627 36.47 -0.60 -10.08
C ALA A 627 35.26 -1.07 -9.27
N VAL A 628 35.53 -2.00 -8.36
CA VAL A 628 34.60 -2.38 -7.30
C VAL A 628 34.26 -1.11 -6.53
N THR A 629 32.96 -0.88 -6.31
CA THR A 629 32.45 0.18 -5.46
C THR A 629 32.86 -0.07 -4.01
N THR A 630 34.02 0.43 -3.63
CA THR A 630 34.36 0.74 -2.23
C THR A 630 34.62 2.24 -2.16
N GLY A 631 33.87 2.95 -1.31
CA GLY A 631 34.19 4.34 -0.95
C GLY A 631 33.42 5.47 -1.66
N LEU A 632 32.16 5.28 -2.05
CA LEU A 632 31.26 6.43 -2.24
C LEU A 632 30.30 6.50 -1.03
N PRO A 633 30.25 7.61 -0.27
CA PRO A 633 29.24 7.76 0.76
C PRO A 633 27.85 7.92 0.11
N PRO A 634 26.76 7.48 0.78
CA PRO A 634 25.40 7.62 0.27
C PRO A 634 25.00 9.08 0.05
N ARG A 635 23.99 9.26 -0.81
CA ARG A 635 23.62 10.47 -1.56
C ARG A 635 23.17 11.71 -0.77
N ASP A 636 23.05 11.69 0.56
CA ASP A 636 22.27 12.71 1.28
C ASP A 636 22.94 13.24 2.58
N ALA A 637 24.27 13.19 2.72
CA ALA A 637 24.97 13.69 3.92
C ALA A 637 25.28 15.22 3.91
N VAL A 638 24.72 15.98 4.86
CA VAL A 638 25.25 17.26 5.35
C VAL A 638 26.23 17.01 6.49
N TRP A 639 27.44 17.50 6.33
CA TRP A 639 28.54 17.29 7.26
C TRP A 639 28.54 18.49 8.20
N PHE A 640 28.30 18.30 9.50
CA PHE A 640 28.73 19.30 10.47
C PHE A 640 30.23 19.08 10.68
N ALA A 641 31.05 20.06 10.31
CA ALA A 641 32.44 20.07 10.74
C ALA A 641 32.47 20.11 12.29
N PRO A 642 33.47 19.50 12.94
CA PRO A 642 33.72 19.73 14.36
C PRO A 642 33.73 21.24 14.62
N ALA A 643 32.78 21.70 15.43
CA ALA A 643 32.66 23.10 15.80
C ALA A 643 33.32 23.33 17.16
N GLU A 644 33.82 24.54 17.38
CA GLU A 644 34.19 24.99 18.73
C GLU A 644 32.99 24.87 19.69
N PRO A 645 33.21 24.72 21.01
CA PRO A 645 32.14 24.61 21.99
C PRO A 645 31.15 25.78 21.87
N VAL A 646 29.87 25.45 21.71
CA VAL A 646 28.81 26.46 21.57
C VAL A 646 28.27 26.87 22.94
N LYS A 647 28.20 28.17 23.21
CA LYS A 647 27.69 28.67 24.49
C LYS A 647 26.16 28.58 24.54
N LEU A 648 25.63 27.70 25.38
CA LEU A 648 24.19 27.59 25.65
C LEU A 648 23.78 28.54 26.79
N ALA A 649 22.52 28.98 26.76
CA ALA A 649 21.96 29.89 27.78
C ALA A 649 21.65 29.17 29.10
N ARG A 650 21.25 27.90 29.02
CA ARG A 650 20.94 27.02 30.16
C ARG A 650 21.73 25.71 30.05
N PRO A 651 21.99 25.01 31.17
CA PRO A 651 22.57 23.67 31.15
C PRO A 651 21.74 22.71 30.30
N VAL A 652 22.40 21.73 29.69
CA VAL A 652 21.73 20.64 28.97
C VAL A 652 21.01 19.74 29.98
N GLY A 653 19.73 19.46 29.75
CA GLY A 653 18.98 18.48 30.55
C GLY A 653 19.24 17.06 30.05
N VAL A 654 19.80 16.18 30.86
CA VAL A 654 20.08 14.78 30.48
C VAL A 654 19.15 13.86 31.25
N PHE A 655 18.25 13.19 30.53
CA PHE A 655 17.22 12.32 31.10
C PHE A 655 17.50 10.86 30.75
N VAL A 656 17.80 10.05 31.77
CA VAL A 656 18.18 8.64 31.62
C VAL A 656 17.12 7.75 32.24
N HIS A 657 16.52 6.84 31.48
CA HIS A 657 15.74 5.74 32.05
C HIS A 657 16.63 4.51 32.26
N ALA A 658 16.97 4.21 33.51
CA ALA A 658 17.93 3.20 33.91
C ALA A 658 17.26 2.00 34.59
N TYR A 659 16.96 0.99 33.79
CA TYR A 659 16.47 -0.32 34.22
C TYR A 659 17.62 -1.35 34.43
N TYR A 660 18.68 -1.28 33.62
CA TYR A 660 19.86 -2.16 33.68
C TYR A 660 21.11 -1.40 34.13
N LEU A 661 21.58 -1.69 35.35
CA LEU A 661 22.64 -0.94 36.02
C LEU A 661 24.02 -1.04 35.35
N ASP A 662 24.36 -2.21 34.79
CA ASP A 662 25.60 -2.42 34.04
C ASP A 662 25.69 -1.49 32.82
N ILE A 663 24.58 -1.24 32.15
CA ILE A 663 24.51 -0.32 31.01
C ILE A 663 24.54 1.13 31.49
N ALA A 664 23.98 1.44 32.67
CA ALA A 664 24.01 2.78 33.24
C ALA A 664 25.44 3.30 33.45
N VAL A 665 26.38 2.41 33.84
CA VAL A 665 27.81 2.73 33.93
C VAL A 665 28.38 3.16 32.57
N VAL A 666 28.02 2.45 31.48
CA VAL A 666 28.45 2.79 30.11
C VAL A 666 27.90 4.15 29.69
N LEU A 667 26.64 4.47 30.05
CA LEU A 667 26.04 5.77 29.77
C LEU A 667 26.76 6.88 30.54
N ALA A 668 27.08 6.69 31.83
CA ALA A 668 27.83 7.67 32.62
C ALA A 668 29.20 7.97 31.99
N GLN A 669 29.92 6.94 31.53
CA GLN A 669 31.20 7.09 30.82
C GLN A 669 31.06 7.88 29.51
N ARG A 670 30.00 7.64 28.73
CA ARG A 670 29.72 8.41 27.50
C ARG A 670 29.33 9.85 27.80
N LEU A 671 28.57 10.09 28.87
CA LEU A 671 28.16 11.43 29.29
C LEU A 671 29.33 12.28 29.79
N ALA A 672 30.36 11.66 30.35
CA ALA A 672 31.61 12.36 30.72
C ALA A 672 32.34 13.00 29.52
N MET A 673 31.96 12.67 28.27
CA MET A 673 32.46 13.32 27.06
C MET A 673 31.76 14.64 26.73
N LEU A 674 30.69 15.02 27.44
CA LEU A 674 30.07 16.33 27.27
C LEU A 674 30.86 17.40 28.02
N GLU A 675 31.42 18.36 27.28
CA GLU A 675 32.13 19.52 27.86
C GLU A 675 31.18 20.66 28.30
N HIS A 676 29.86 20.48 28.12
CA HIS A 676 28.85 21.47 28.47
C HIS A 676 28.28 21.23 29.88
N PRO A 677 27.93 22.29 30.63
CA PRO A 677 27.17 22.14 31.87
C PRO A 677 25.89 21.34 31.64
N MET A 678 25.63 20.35 32.50
CA MET A 678 24.46 19.47 32.39
C MET A 678 23.77 19.25 33.74
N SER A 679 22.46 19.04 33.71
CA SER A 679 21.66 18.57 34.83
C SER A 679 21.14 17.17 34.50
N VAL A 680 21.37 16.20 35.38
CA VAL A 680 21.07 14.80 35.11
C VAL A 680 19.85 14.34 35.91
N TYR A 681 18.90 13.71 35.23
CA TYR A 681 17.67 13.16 35.80
C TYR A 681 17.59 11.68 35.46
N VAL A 682 17.42 10.83 36.46
CA VAL A 682 17.43 9.38 36.28
C VAL A 682 16.12 8.78 36.77
N SER A 683 15.46 7.99 35.93
CA SER A 683 14.32 7.15 36.34
C SER A 683 14.72 5.69 36.48
N THR A 684 14.10 5.00 37.44
CA THR A 684 14.23 3.55 37.62
C THR A 684 12.94 2.97 38.23
N ASP A 685 12.89 1.66 38.48
CA ASP A 685 11.70 0.91 38.91
C ASP A 685 11.72 0.47 40.38
N THR A 686 12.86 0.50 41.08
CA THR A 686 12.94 0.15 42.50
C THR A 686 13.86 1.08 43.30
N ASP A 687 13.62 1.17 44.61
CA ASP A 687 14.43 1.99 45.51
C ASP A 687 15.88 1.47 45.64
N GLU A 688 16.09 0.15 45.55
CA GLU A 688 17.43 -0.45 45.59
C GLU A 688 18.26 -0.01 44.37
N LYS A 689 17.67 -0.07 43.17
CA LYS A 689 18.33 0.43 41.95
C LYS A 689 18.56 1.93 42.05
N ALA A 690 17.63 2.69 42.63
CA ALA A 690 17.78 4.13 42.79
C ALA A 690 18.97 4.49 43.70
N ALA A 691 19.20 3.74 44.78
CA ALA A 691 20.39 3.91 45.63
C ALA A 691 21.69 3.69 44.85
N GLN A 692 21.77 2.62 44.07
CA GLN A 692 22.94 2.31 43.24
C GLN A 692 23.15 3.33 42.12
N LEU A 693 22.07 3.85 41.53
CA LEU A 693 22.15 4.88 40.49
C LEU A 693 22.64 6.23 41.03
N ARG A 694 22.42 6.55 42.31
CA ARG A 694 23.01 7.74 42.94
C ARG A 694 24.53 7.61 43.09
N GLU A 695 25.06 6.40 43.20
CA GLU A 695 26.52 6.18 43.18
C GLU A 695 27.09 6.34 41.77
N ILE A 696 26.37 5.88 40.74
CA ILE A 696 26.78 6.00 39.33
C ILE A 696 26.65 7.44 38.82
N PHE A 697 25.61 8.16 39.26
CA PHE A 697 25.32 9.55 38.93
C PHE A 697 25.17 10.41 40.21
N PRO A 698 26.28 10.83 40.84
CA PRO A 698 26.26 11.51 42.15
C PRO A 698 25.40 12.78 42.20
N GLU A 699 25.41 13.56 41.12
CA GLU A 699 24.72 14.85 41.02
C GLU A 699 23.32 14.74 40.38
N ALA A 700 22.81 13.52 40.16
CA ALA A 700 21.54 13.31 39.47
C ALA A 700 20.32 13.32 40.40
N ILE A 701 19.21 13.84 39.89
CA ILE A 701 17.90 13.67 40.51
C ILE A 701 17.35 12.30 40.11
N VAL A 702 17.32 11.37 41.06
CA VAL A 702 16.84 9.99 40.84
C VAL A 702 15.41 9.81 41.36
N ARG A 703 14.49 9.34 40.49
CA ARG A 703 13.07 9.09 40.81
C ARG A 703 12.65 7.67 40.45
N VAL A 704 11.87 7.03 41.31
CA VAL A 704 11.32 5.68 41.11
C VAL A 704 9.92 5.77 40.50
N PHE A 705 9.65 4.94 39.49
CA PHE A 705 8.35 4.83 38.81
C PHE A 705 7.90 3.38 38.77
N ALA A 706 6.60 3.14 38.75
CA ALA A 706 6.08 1.80 38.45
C ALA A 706 6.56 1.37 37.05
N ASN A 707 6.83 0.08 36.87
CA ASN A 707 7.29 -0.48 35.59
C ASN A 707 6.15 -0.57 34.55
N ARG A 708 5.56 0.58 34.22
CA ARG A 708 4.47 0.78 33.26
C ARG A 708 4.89 1.82 32.24
N GLY A 709 4.64 1.54 30.97
CA GLY A 709 5.02 2.45 29.87
C GLY A 709 6.52 2.49 29.56
N THR A 710 7.26 1.47 30.02
CA THR A 710 8.69 1.25 29.78
C THR A 710 9.53 2.51 30.04
N ASP A 711 10.32 2.95 29.06
CA ASP A 711 11.10 4.16 29.10
C ASP A 711 10.32 5.40 28.63
N VAL A 712 9.11 5.25 28.09
CA VAL A 712 8.35 6.35 27.50
C VAL A 712 7.64 7.17 28.56
N TYR A 713 6.92 6.52 29.49
CA TYR A 713 6.18 7.24 30.52
C TYR A 713 7.08 8.04 31.48
N PRO A 714 8.08 7.41 32.14
CA PRO A 714 8.95 8.13 33.09
C PRO A 714 9.64 9.33 32.44
N LYS A 715 9.99 9.17 31.17
CA LYS A 715 10.72 10.15 30.38
C LYS A 715 9.87 11.32 29.94
N ILE A 716 8.68 11.09 29.38
CA ILE A 716 7.87 12.15 28.76
C ILE A 716 6.95 12.80 29.77
N TYR A 717 6.31 12.01 30.63
CA TYR A 717 5.32 12.48 31.60
C TYR A 717 5.91 12.56 33.02
N GLY A 718 6.78 11.61 33.38
CA GLY A 718 7.35 11.52 34.73
C GLY A 718 8.29 12.67 35.11
N PHE A 719 8.96 13.28 34.13
CA PHE A 719 9.83 14.45 34.30
C PHE A 719 9.38 15.67 33.48
N ALA A 720 8.07 15.77 33.20
CA ALA A 720 7.53 16.82 32.34
C ALA A 720 7.87 18.24 32.84
N ALA A 721 7.85 18.46 34.16
CA ALA A 721 8.17 19.74 34.77
C ALA A 721 9.64 20.13 34.57
N GLU A 722 10.55 19.16 34.77
CA GLU A 722 11.99 19.37 34.68
C GLU A 722 12.46 19.63 33.25
N HIS A 723 11.74 19.18 32.21
CA HIS A 723 12.05 19.57 30.83
C HIS A 723 11.98 21.09 30.64
N ALA A 724 11.05 21.78 31.31
CA ALA A 724 10.86 23.23 31.17
C ALA A 724 12.04 24.06 31.71
N ASP A 725 12.90 23.45 32.53
CA ASP A 725 14.10 24.08 33.07
C ASP A 725 15.24 24.16 32.04
N HIS A 726 15.14 23.42 30.92
CA HIS A 726 16.18 23.31 29.91
C HIS A 726 15.73 23.82 28.54
N ASP A 727 16.66 24.36 27.75
CA ASP A 727 16.39 24.73 26.35
C ASP A 727 16.53 23.52 25.41
N VAL A 728 17.52 22.65 25.70
CA VAL A 728 17.85 21.45 24.94
C VAL A 728 18.03 20.30 25.93
N VAL A 729 17.40 19.17 25.60
CA VAL A 729 17.42 17.95 26.39
C VAL A 729 17.97 16.77 25.59
N LEU A 730 18.66 15.86 26.27
CA LEU A 730 19.14 14.59 25.77
C LEU A 730 18.42 13.46 26.51
N HIS A 731 17.75 12.60 25.76
CA HIS A 731 17.07 11.43 26.28
C HIS A 731 17.83 10.15 25.95
N LEU A 732 18.11 9.36 26.99
CA LEU A 732 18.80 8.07 26.92
C LEU A 732 18.06 7.02 27.75
N HIS A 733 18.30 5.74 27.46
CA HIS A 733 17.83 4.68 28.34
C HIS A 733 18.74 3.45 28.30
N THR A 734 18.68 2.62 29.32
CA THR A 734 19.41 1.34 29.35
C THR A 734 18.63 0.33 28.51
N LYS A 735 18.91 0.27 27.22
CA LYS A 735 18.26 -0.65 26.28
C LYS A 735 19.02 -1.98 26.23
N ARG A 736 18.32 -3.10 26.46
CA ARG A 736 18.88 -4.45 26.28
C ARG A 736 18.02 -5.24 25.29
N SER A 737 18.62 -5.72 24.21
CA SER A 737 17.95 -6.53 23.19
C SER A 737 18.29 -8.02 23.34
N ALA A 738 18.14 -8.56 24.55
CA ALA A 738 18.56 -9.93 24.89
C ALA A 738 17.87 -11.04 24.08
N HIS A 739 16.72 -10.75 23.46
CA HIS A 739 15.88 -11.72 22.76
C HIS A 739 16.22 -11.88 21.26
N SER A 740 17.22 -11.16 20.72
CA SER A 740 17.60 -11.28 19.30
C SER A 740 19.08 -10.95 19.09
N SER A 741 19.85 -11.93 18.61
CA SER A 741 21.26 -11.75 18.24
C SER A 741 21.46 -10.68 17.16
N HIS A 742 20.45 -10.44 16.31
CA HIS A 742 20.48 -9.41 15.26
C HIS A 742 20.38 -7.98 15.81
N LEU A 743 19.93 -7.79 17.05
CA LEU A 743 19.78 -6.47 17.70
C LEU A 743 20.89 -6.17 18.72
N ALA A 744 21.87 -7.06 18.87
CA ALA A 744 22.94 -6.93 19.87
C ALA A 744 23.73 -5.61 19.77
N ASN A 745 23.87 -5.06 18.55
CA ASN A 745 24.61 -3.83 18.28
C ASN A 745 23.74 -2.56 18.21
N TRP A 746 22.46 -2.65 18.60
CA TRP A 746 21.54 -1.53 18.48
C TRP A 746 21.87 -0.39 19.46
N LEU A 747 22.08 -0.68 20.75
CA LEU A 747 22.46 0.35 21.73
C LEU A 747 23.77 1.07 21.37
N PRO A 748 24.88 0.37 21.05
CA PRO A 748 26.11 1.02 20.59
C PRO A 748 25.88 1.92 19.37
N PHE A 749 25.05 1.49 18.42
CA PHE A 749 24.69 2.29 17.26
C PHE A 749 23.97 3.60 17.63
N LEU A 750 22.97 3.55 18.53
CA LEU A 750 22.24 4.74 18.98
C LEU A 750 23.17 5.74 19.68
N LEU A 751 24.04 5.24 20.56
CA LEU A 751 25.03 6.07 21.26
C LEU A 751 26.07 6.67 20.29
N ASP A 752 26.52 5.91 19.29
CA ASP A 752 27.45 6.44 18.28
C ASP A 752 26.79 7.47 17.35
N CYS A 753 25.45 7.56 17.31
CA CYS A 753 24.73 8.62 16.58
C CYS A 753 24.54 9.89 17.43
N LEU A 754 24.21 9.71 18.72
CA LEU A 754 23.83 10.82 19.61
C LEU A 754 24.99 11.39 20.42
N LEU A 755 26.00 10.56 20.72
CA LEU A 755 27.21 10.86 21.49
C LEU A 755 28.45 10.31 20.75
N PRO A 756 28.70 10.71 19.49
CA PRO A 756 29.77 10.16 18.65
C PRO A 756 31.18 10.50 19.17
N SER A 757 31.38 11.76 19.56
CA SER A 757 32.64 12.34 20.06
C SER A 757 32.37 13.74 20.62
N VAL A 758 33.34 14.34 21.33
CA VAL A 758 33.25 15.74 21.81
C VAL A 758 32.87 16.71 20.67
N GLY A 759 33.61 16.66 19.56
CA GLY A 759 33.35 17.51 18.39
C GLY A 759 32.00 17.25 17.72
N GLY A 760 31.53 16.00 17.71
CA GLY A 760 30.21 15.66 17.17
C GLY A 760 29.05 16.09 18.06
N VAL A 761 29.21 16.06 19.39
CA VAL A 761 28.23 16.64 20.32
C VAL A 761 28.20 18.16 20.18
N ASN A 762 29.35 18.83 20.08
CA ASN A 762 29.43 20.27 19.81
C ASN A 762 28.75 20.64 18.50
N ALA A 763 28.87 19.80 17.46
CA ALA A 763 28.16 19.98 16.21
C ALA A 763 26.63 19.86 16.37
N ILE A 764 26.12 18.88 17.10
CA ILE A 764 24.68 18.74 17.38
C ILE A 764 24.15 19.96 18.14
N LEU A 765 24.82 20.38 19.20
CA LEU A 765 24.43 21.55 19.97
C LEU A 765 24.55 22.85 19.15
N GLY A 766 25.56 22.96 18.29
CA GLY A 766 25.69 24.06 17.35
C GLY A 766 24.58 24.10 16.31
N ALA A 767 24.06 22.96 15.87
CA ALA A 767 22.88 22.91 15.02
C ALA A 767 21.64 23.48 15.74
N PHE A 768 21.43 23.11 17.01
CA PHE A 768 20.36 23.73 17.82
C PHE A 768 20.59 25.23 18.03
N ALA A 769 21.81 25.68 18.29
CA ALA A 769 22.07 27.11 18.49
C ALA A 769 21.88 27.94 17.22
N SER A 770 22.28 27.41 16.06
CA SER A 770 22.21 28.12 14.77
C SER A 770 20.86 28.01 14.05
N THR A 771 20.05 27.01 14.38
CA THR A 771 18.78 26.72 13.69
C THR A 771 17.60 26.77 14.67
N PRO A 772 16.91 27.91 14.80
CA PRO A 772 15.75 28.04 15.70
C PRO A 772 14.60 27.08 15.39
N SER A 773 14.41 26.71 14.11
CA SER A 773 13.38 25.76 13.68
C SER A 773 13.72 24.30 13.98
N LEU A 774 14.97 23.97 14.36
CA LEU A 774 15.35 22.60 14.71
C LEU A 774 14.81 22.27 16.11
N GLY A 775 13.88 21.31 16.18
CA GLY A 775 13.26 20.85 17.41
C GLY A 775 13.77 19.50 17.91
N MET A 776 14.24 18.62 17.03
CA MET A 776 14.69 17.28 17.43
C MET A 776 15.84 16.78 16.56
N VAL A 777 16.80 16.09 17.16
CA VAL A 777 17.85 15.31 16.48
C VAL A 777 17.74 13.85 16.93
N SER A 778 17.43 12.95 16.00
CA SER A 778 17.18 11.53 16.27
C SER A 778 18.12 10.62 15.48
N PRO A 779 18.47 9.42 15.98
CA PRO A 779 19.24 8.45 15.22
C PRO A 779 18.49 8.00 13.96
N SER A 780 19.23 7.63 12.90
CA SER A 780 18.64 6.90 11.79
C SER A 780 18.20 5.51 12.23
N HIS A 781 17.26 4.90 11.50
CA HIS A 781 16.76 3.59 11.88
C HIS A 781 17.89 2.55 11.83
N PHE A 782 17.99 1.75 12.90
CA PHE A 782 18.93 0.64 12.91
C PHE A 782 18.56 -0.35 11.78
N PRO A 783 19.48 -0.75 10.90
CA PRO A 783 19.16 -1.48 9.67
C PRO A 783 18.33 -2.75 9.86
N SER A 784 18.49 -3.43 11.00
CA SER A 784 17.75 -4.66 11.32
C SER A 784 16.31 -4.45 11.78
N LEU A 785 15.85 -3.20 11.94
CA LEU A 785 14.47 -2.90 12.37
C LEU A 785 13.45 -3.01 11.23
N GLY A 786 13.87 -2.94 9.96
CA GLY A 786 13.05 -3.22 8.78
C GLY A 786 11.58 -2.77 8.89
N ALA A 787 10.67 -3.76 8.94
CA ALA A 787 9.22 -3.56 8.97
C ALA A 787 8.67 -2.89 10.26
N ALA A 788 9.43 -2.83 11.36
CA ALA A 788 9.00 -2.20 12.62
C ALA A 788 9.05 -0.65 12.59
N THR A 789 9.58 -0.07 11.52
CA THR A 789 9.70 1.40 11.33
C THR A 789 8.41 2.06 10.80
N ASN A 790 7.33 1.29 10.67
CA ASN A 790 6.02 1.78 10.25
C ASN A 790 5.07 1.94 11.45
N TRP A 791 3.86 2.45 11.23
CA TRP A 791 2.88 2.59 12.31
C TRP A 791 2.39 1.26 12.88
N GLY A 792 2.18 0.25 12.02
CA GLY A 792 1.53 -1.00 12.38
C GLY A 792 0.21 -0.78 13.13
N PRO A 793 -0.10 -1.56 14.19
CA PRO A 793 -1.32 -1.39 14.99
C PRO A 793 -1.36 -0.08 15.79
N ASN A 794 -0.21 0.61 15.94
CA ASN A 794 -0.11 1.84 16.73
C ASN A 794 -0.72 3.05 16.03
N ARG A 795 -1.03 2.95 14.72
CA ARG A 795 -1.65 4.05 13.99
C ARG A 795 -2.97 4.45 14.63
N ALA A 796 -3.83 3.47 14.88
CA ALA A 796 -5.16 3.72 15.43
C ALA A 796 -5.07 4.38 16.82
N ILE A 797 -4.18 3.88 17.68
CA ILE A 797 -3.93 4.46 19.01
C ILE A 797 -3.44 5.91 18.85
N ALA A 798 -2.48 6.17 17.97
CA ALA A 798 -1.93 7.50 17.74
C ALA A 798 -2.96 8.48 17.15
N GLU A 799 -3.79 8.03 16.21
CA GLU A 799 -4.87 8.83 15.62
C GLU A 799 -5.87 9.24 16.69
N VAL A 800 -6.22 8.35 17.62
CA VAL A 800 -7.12 8.67 18.73
C VAL A 800 -6.45 9.59 19.76
N LEU A 801 -5.20 9.33 20.13
CA LEU A 801 -4.45 10.17 21.07
C LEU A 801 -4.28 11.62 20.57
N THR A 802 -4.18 11.81 19.26
CA THR A 802 -4.01 13.14 18.65
C THR A 802 -5.31 13.75 18.13
N TRP A 803 -6.39 12.96 18.13
CA TRP A 803 -7.70 13.36 17.61
C TRP A 803 -8.21 14.64 18.26
N GLY A 804 -8.69 15.59 17.45
CA GLY A 804 -9.31 16.84 17.92
C GLY A 804 -8.36 17.84 18.59
N ARG A 805 -7.07 17.53 18.71
CA ARG A 805 -6.08 18.34 19.46
C ARG A 805 -5.30 19.32 18.59
N GLY A 806 -5.71 19.53 17.34
CA GLY A 806 -5.05 20.45 16.41
C GLY A 806 -3.69 19.98 15.90
N TRP A 807 -3.37 18.69 16.05
CA TRP A 807 -2.17 18.08 15.50
C TRP A 807 -2.26 17.98 13.95
N PRO A 808 -1.12 17.96 13.24
CA PRO A 808 -1.12 17.66 11.81
C PRO A 808 -1.63 16.23 11.56
N ASN A 809 -2.14 15.99 10.35
CA ASN A 809 -2.51 14.64 9.93
C ASN A 809 -1.30 13.71 10.07
N LEU A 810 -1.52 12.52 10.66
CA LEU A 810 -0.44 11.58 10.86
C LEU A 810 0.17 11.15 9.51
N PRO A 811 1.51 11.11 9.40
CA PRO A 811 2.19 10.75 8.17
C PRO A 811 1.89 9.30 7.77
N GLU A 812 1.87 9.00 6.48
CA GLU A 812 1.84 7.62 5.98
C GLU A 812 3.12 6.87 6.37
N ASN A 813 3.09 5.52 6.37
CA ASN A 813 4.24 4.68 6.75
C ASN A 813 5.55 5.06 6.04
N GLY A 814 5.51 5.40 4.76
CA GLY A 814 6.70 5.81 4.00
C GLY A 814 7.18 7.25 4.26
N ARG A 815 6.59 7.93 5.23
CA ARG A 815 6.92 9.31 5.65
C ARG A 815 7.05 9.45 7.17
N LEU A 816 6.79 8.38 7.94
CA LEU A 816 6.91 8.39 9.38
C LEU A 816 8.39 8.43 9.77
N ILE A 817 8.78 9.44 10.55
CA ILE A 817 10.12 9.59 11.11
C ILE A 817 9.96 9.72 12.62
N PHE A 818 10.66 8.88 13.38
CA PHE A 818 10.64 8.89 14.84
C PHE A 818 11.92 8.25 15.39
N PRO A 819 12.37 8.60 16.60
CA PRO A 819 13.53 7.98 17.22
C PRO A 819 13.19 6.56 17.66
N ALA A 820 13.38 5.56 16.79
CA ALA A 820 13.18 4.16 17.15
C ALA A 820 14.18 3.71 18.23
N GLY A 821 13.66 3.26 19.36
CA GLY A 821 14.39 3.07 20.61
C GLY A 821 14.41 4.30 21.51
N SER A 822 13.56 5.28 21.24
CA SER A 822 13.22 6.39 22.14
C SER A 822 14.39 7.23 22.69
N MET A 823 15.55 7.22 22.03
CA MET A 823 16.73 8.05 22.39
C MET A 823 16.92 9.15 21.35
N PHE A 824 17.07 10.39 21.80
CA PHE A 824 17.14 11.55 20.92
C PHE A 824 17.60 12.80 21.68
N TRP A 825 18.01 13.83 20.95
CA TRP A 825 18.10 15.20 21.43
C TRP A 825 16.85 15.97 21.03
N ALA A 826 16.35 16.86 21.87
CA ALA A 826 15.22 17.72 21.52
C ALA A 826 15.31 19.08 22.20
N ARG A 827 14.62 20.08 21.64
CA ARG A 827 14.20 21.24 22.42
C ARG A 827 13.05 20.84 23.33
N SER A 828 12.98 21.39 24.52
CA SER A 828 11.91 21.05 25.47
C SER A 828 10.52 21.35 24.92
N ASN A 829 10.36 22.44 24.16
CA ASN A 829 9.08 22.77 23.53
C ASN A 829 8.66 21.82 22.40
N ALA A 830 9.57 21.02 21.83
CA ALA A 830 9.22 19.98 20.85
C ALA A 830 8.45 18.81 21.51
N LEU A 831 8.60 18.64 22.82
CA LEU A 831 7.94 17.58 23.61
C LEU A 831 6.63 18.03 24.24
N GLU A 832 6.37 19.34 24.28
CA GLU A 832 5.20 19.93 24.93
C GLU A 832 3.86 19.40 24.36
N PRO A 833 3.67 19.21 23.03
CA PRO A 833 2.43 18.66 22.51
C PRO A 833 2.09 17.28 23.08
N LEU A 834 3.09 16.40 23.26
CA LEU A 834 2.90 15.10 23.90
C LEU A 834 2.55 15.23 25.39
N GLN A 835 3.26 16.10 26.12
CA GLN A 835 3.00 16.30 27.55
C GLN A 835 1.57 16.78 27.82
N ARG A 836 1.05 17.67 26.95
CA ARG A 836 -0.33 18.15 26.99
C ARG A 836 -1.40 17.10 26.68
N LEU A 837 -1.01 15.90 26.22
CA LEU A 837 -1.96 14.78 26.10
C LEU A 837 -2.39 14.25 27.47
N GLU A 838 -1.59 14.50 28.52
CA GLU A 838 -1.87 14.11 29.91
C GLU A 838 -2.31 12.64 30.05
N ILE A 839 -1.62 11.75 29.34
CA ILE A 839 -1.98 10.33 29.31
C ILE A 839 -1.74 9.72 30.71
N PRO A 840 -2.78 9.17 31.38
CA PRO A 840 -2.62 8.62 32.71
C PRO A 840 -1.77 7.33 32.68
N LEU A 841 -1.01 7.07 33.73
CA LEU A 841 -0.17 5.87 33.86
C LEU A 841 -0.95 4.56 33.65
N ALA A 842 -2.24 4.53 34.03
CA ALA A 842 -3.10 3.37 33.87
C ALA A 842 -3.39 2.99 32.41
N ALA A 843 -3.17 3.90 31.45
CA ALA A 843 -3.31 3.62 30.02
C ALA A 843 -2.10 2.90 29.42
N PHE A 844 -1.00 2.82 30.15
CA PHE A 844 0.18 2.07 29.74
C PHE A 844 0.11 0.64 30.31
N ASP A 845 0.45 -0.34 29.49
CA ASP A 845 0.47 -1.75 29.88
C ASP A 845 1.38 -2.00 31.10
N ASP A 846 0.93 -2.87 32.00
CA ASP A 846 1.73 -3.47 33.09
C ASP A 846 2.65 -4.60 32.63
N VAL A 847 2.32 -5.24 31.51
CA VAL A 847 3.12 -6.31 30.94
C VAL A 847 3.74 -5.84 29.64
N TYR A 848 5.04 -6.06 29.48
CA TYR A 848 5.75 -5.73 28.26
C TYR A 848 5.14 -6.48 27.06
N ARG A 849 4.63 -5.72 26.09
CA ARG A 849 4.20 -6.21 24.78
C ARG A 849 5.10 -5.60 23.70
N PRO A 850 5.52 -6.38 22.69
CA PRO A 850 6.53 -5.94 21.73
C PRO A 850 6.06 -4.88 20.71
N ASP A 851 4.76 -4.68 20.50
CA ASP A 851 4.20 -3.58 19.68
C ASP A 851 2.69 -3.40 19.96
N GLY A 852 2.07 -2.35 19.42
CA GLY A 852 0.61 -2.13 19.52
C GLY A 852 0.14 -1.62 20.87
N THR A 853 1.01 -0.91 21.59
CA THR A 853 0.72 -0.36 22.92
C THR A 853 0.74 1.17 22.91
N VAL A 854 0.19 1.79 23.96
CA VAL A 854 0.25 3.25 24.13
C VAL A 854 1.70 3.75 24.19
N ALA A 855 2.61 3.00 24.81
CA ALA A 855 4.04 3.36 24.83
C ALA A 855 4.64 3.45 23.41
N HIS A 856 4.35 2.46 22.57
CA HIS A 856 4.83 2.39 21.18
C HIS A 856 4.16 3.41 20.26
N ALA A 857 2.90 3.75 20.51
CA ALA A 857 2.22 4.85 19.82
C ALA A 857 2.83 6.20 20.18
N VAL A 858 3.09 6.45 21.47
CA VAL A 858 3.74 7.69 21.94
C VAL A 858 5.18 7.79 21.42
N GLU A 859 5.94 6.70 21.39
CA GLU A 859 7.29 6.66 20.79
C GLU A 859 7.26 7.11 19.32
N ARG A 860 6.32 6.59 18.52
CA ARG A 860 6.14 6.99 17.11
C ARG A 860 5.65 8.43 16.96
N LEU A 861 4.89 8.93 17.92
CA LEU A 861 4.45 10.32 17.97
C LEU A 861 5.55 11.31 18.37
N LEU A 862 6.73 10.88 18.86
CA LEU A 862 7.82 11.81 19.21
C LEU A 862 8.25 12.68 18.02
N GLY A 863 8.37 12.11 16.83
CA GLY A 863 8.68 12.88 15.63
C GLY A 863 7.53 13.81 15.21
N VAL A 864 6.29 13.33 15.31
CA VAL A 864 5.07 14.10 14.99
C VAL A 864 4.86 15.25 15.98
N SER A 865 5.21 15.09 17.25
CA SER A 865 5.17 16.12 18.28
C SER A 865 6.04 17.32 17.91
N CYS A 866 7.21 17.06 17.34
CA CYS A 866 8.10 18.10 16.84
C CYS A 866 7.41 18.95 15.76
N GLU A 867 6.74 18.30 14.79
CA GLU A 867 5.97 18.99 13.75
C GLU A 867 4.74 19.73 14.32
N ALA A 868 4.05 19.13 15.29
CA ALA A 868 2.91 19.75 15.98
C ALA A 868 3.31 21.01 16.77
N ALA A 869 4.54 21.07 17.28
CA ALA A 869 5.13 22.25 17.88
C ALA A 869 5.60 23.30 16.84
N GLY A 870 5.45 23.03 15.54
CA GLY A 870 5.94 23.89 14.46
C GLY A 870 7.45 23.82 14.24
N LEU A 871 8.10 22.76 14.72
CA LEU A 871 9.54 22.55 14.66
C LEU A 871 9.90 21.41 13.69
N GLN A 872 11.19 21.28 13.40
CA GLN A 872 11.73 20.32 12.44
C GLN A 872 12.59 19.26 13.14
N GLN A 873 12.57 18.05 12.58
CA GLN A 873 13.42 16.96 12.99
C GLN A 873 14.61 16.77 12.03
N LEU A 874 15.76 16.41 12.59
CA LEU A 874 16.98 16.05 11.88
C LEU A 874 17.36 14.60 12.24
N VAL A 875 17.66 13.79 11.23
CA VAL A 875 18.03 12.38 11.42
C VAL A 875 19.54 12.21 11.25
N VAL A 876 20.20 11.51 12.18
CA VAL A 876 21.66 11.35 12.24
C VAL A 876 22.09 9.89 12.29
N GLY A 877 23.05 9.50 11.46
CA GLY A 877 23.60 8.15 11.37
C GLY A 877 25.02 8.02 11.96
N ARG A 878 25.49 6.77 12.06
CA ARG A 878 26.78 6.42 12.69
C ARG A 878 27.99 7.04 11.99
N SER A 879 28.89 7.62 12.79
CA SER A 879 30.19 8.16 12.33
C SER A 879 31.27 7.06 12.28
N GLU A 880 31.79 6.75 11.10
CA GLU A 880 32.91 5.81 10.89
C GLU A 880 34.26 6.49 11.20
N GLY A 881 34.50 6.86 12.47
CA GLY A 881 35.82 7.24 12.98
C GLY A 881 36.38 8.61 12.54
N SER A 882 35.71 9.36 11.67
CA SER A 882 36.16 10.69 11.18
C SER A 882 35.45 11.88 11.85
N GLY A 883 34.56 11.63 12.81
CA GLY A 883 33.73 12.67 13.43
C GLY A 883 32.61 13.17 12.52
N VAL A 884 32.13 12.32 11.59
CA VAL A 884 31.09 12.73 10.64
C VAL A 884 29.84 11.87 10.71
N ILE A 885 28.75 12.56 11.03
CA ILE A 885 27.36 12.11 10.98
C ILE A 885 26.90 11.90 9.52
N ARG A 886 26.35 10.72 9.20
CA ARG A 886 25.62 10.49 7.93
C ARG A 886 24.18 10.98 8.06
N LEU A 887 23.67 11.75 7.09
CA LEU A 887 22.24 12.04 7.03
C LEU A 887 21.53 11.05 6.11
N GLU A 888 20.37 10.61 6.57
CA GLU A 888 19.38 9.91 5.78
C GLU A 888 18.12 10.80 5.74
N ASP A 889 17.60 11.04 4.53
CA ASP A 889 16.35 11.76 4.20
C ASP A 889 16.28 13.30 4.19
N LEU A 890 17.14 13.96 3.40
CA LEU A 890 16.95 15.37 2.99
C LEU A 890 16.24 15.58 1.63
N ARG A 891 15.49 14.60 1.12
CA ARG A 891 14.83 14.71 -0.20
C ARG A 891 13.44 15.34 -0.22
N ARG A 892 12.87 15.79 0.92
CA ARG A 892 11.49 16.32 0.94
C ARG A 892 11.25 17.66 1.64
N GLN A 893 12.22 18.26 2.32
CA GLN A 893 12.03 19.55 2.97
C GLN A 893 12.56 20.70 2.10
N ARG A 894 11.66 21.37 1.37
CA ARG A 894 11.94 22.52 0.49
C ARG A 894 12.49 23.78 1.19
N ALA A 895 12.80 23.75 2.48
CA ALA A 895 13.05 24.96 3.29
C ALA A 895 14.43 25.05 3.96
N PHE A 896 15.33 24.06 3.86
CA PHE A 896 16.70 24.14 4.40
C PHE A 896 17.66 24.96 3.52
N ARG A 897 17.20 26.12 3.05
CA ARG A 897 18.03 27.17 2.44
C ARG A 897 17.98 28.40 3.34
N GLY A 898 18.85 28.40 4.33
CA GLY A 898 19.20 29.57 5.16
C GLY A 898 20.69 29.52 5.39
#